data_AF-A0A2P8E0U1-F1
#
_entry.id   AF-A0A2P8E0U1-F1
#
_cell.length_a   1.000
_cell.length_b   1.000
_cell.length_c   1.000
_cell.angle_alpha   90.00
_cell.angle_beta   90.00
_cell.angle_gamma   90.00
#
_symmetry.space_group_name_H-M   'P 1'
#
loop_
_entity.id
_entity.type
_entity.pdbx_description
1 polymer ?
#
loop_
_entity_poly.entity_id
_entity_poly.type
_entity_poly.pdbx_seq_one_letter_code
_entity_poly.pdbx_strand_id
1 'polypeptide(L)'
;MRRTMSALASAGLVLASATAVTAEARASERDRRAPAAAAGDVVSVADHRSGNDDAAAIEAAIAASDTGDTVFFPAGEYVLDRPFRFASDRTYRGADGATVRSADADGLTIAHTAATPLRDVTIRGLTFDNVRITLTGTARYSSFRNVTFLGCRFEGGHESAEWSDPYLRLTYTEGVTVDSCEFLRSAGHGGRGVMARTTRLTVIKDSYFGTTRDLTPGVPYGHFRTAINISGYDTARKAGSQGTVVDGNVWRRTPDPRVPAACEQCQDHGLYAWGTDRLFVVGNHADGWDTTAAGGALKLRNQEDTFVLGNSLSRSGILTYVYDSDDMPRHLRRMVIRGNTIDVARGHRCRGAYCGISFWRNFTGDGRYEQGVRITGNRFTDGGSIRISRGRGSRFCVEGNANASVRQSATRGVRRDCSPPPAWTRPLAGLHRGDFNGDGAEDFVHHVRPDDARGYWRAHLSAGDGFTSARWPADPYTSARTSAYGVQVGDFDGDGLDDLTYAGYCGDRVPCWRMHRSTGTRFEPATEWGADVYPSGETRRYGFAAGDFDGDGRDDLVARGYCGDREPCWRFQLSTGSGFAAHDAGGDARLGDGRVTSEFMIGDYDGDGRDDVAYFGRCGDDARTRWRFHLSDGDGFDVRCSPSATLHPRAPKMSRTADGRFWPSAVGRAQLRDGTQAPSRK
;
A
#
# COMPACT_ATOMS: atom_id res chain seq x y z
N MET A 1 67.67 15.43 52.20
CA MET A 1 67.76 14.42 53.28
C MET A 1 66.42 13.69 53.34
N ARG A 2 66.29 12.52 52.69
CA ARG A 2 66.33 11.16 53.31
C ARG A 2 65.25 10.89 54.37
N ARG A 3 64.23 10.07 54.01
CA ARG A 3 63.91 8.71 54.54
C ARG A 3 62.61 8.23 53.83
N THR A 4 62.53 7.21 52.96
CA THR A 4 62.69 5.72 53.09
C THR A 4 61.90 5.14 54.26
N MET A 5 61.18 4.01 54.22
CA MET A 5 60.72 3.01 53.22
C MET A 5 59.92 1.93 54.02
N SER A 6 59.13 1.09 53.32
CA SER A 6 58.72 -0.33 53.58
C SER A 6 57.21 -0.49 53.30
N ALA A 7 56.68 -1.11 52.24
CA ALA A 7 57.03 -2.23 51.35
C ALA A 7 56.88 -3.65 51.95
N LEU A 8 56.04 -4.46 51.31
CA LEU A 8 56.03 -5.92 51.08
C LEU A 8 54.66 -6.27 50.43
N ALA A 9 54.47 -7.09 49.39
CA ALA A 9 55.29 -7.91 48.48
C ALA A 9 54.37 -8.30 47.29
N SER A 10 54.81 -8.23 46.01
CA SER A 10 55.27 -9.36 45.13
C SER A 10 54.19 -10.42 44.84
N ALA A 11 53.93 -10.96 43.64
CA ALA A 11 54.59 -11.07 42.32
C ALA A 11 53.45 -11.41 41.30
N GLY A 12 53.53 -11.14 40.00
CA GLY A 12 54.38 -11.82 39.03
C GLY A 12 53.57 -11.99 37.73
N LEU A 13 54.14 -11.54 36.62
CA LEU A 13 53.58 -11.58 35.27
C LEU A 13 54.22 -12.76 34.51
N VAL A 14 53.42 -13.70 34.02
CA VAL A 14 53.81 -14.71 33.00
C VAL A 14 52.66 -14.90 32.00
N LEU A 15 53.07 -15.04 30.74
CA LEU A 15 52.35 -15.05 29.46
C LEU A 15 51.41 -16.25 29.20
N ALA A 16 50.56 -16.01 28.18
CA ALA A 16 49.86 -16.94 27.27
C ALA A 16 48.62 -17.64 27.84
N SER A 17 47.48 -17.78 27.17
CA SER A 17 47.06 -17.52 25.78
C SER A 17 45.55 -17.75 25.75
N ALA A 18 44.77 -16.82 25.19
CA ALA A 18 43.40 -17.09 24.77
C ALA A 18 43.07 -16.20 23.59
N THR A 19 42.88 -16.86 22.44
CA THR A 19 42.54 -16.34 21.13
C THR A 19 41.46 -15.24 21.17
N ALA A 20 41.85 -14.00 20.87
CA ALA A 20 40.94 -13.01 20.33
C ALA A 20 40.56 -13.46 18.92
N VAL A 21 39.42 -14.15 18.79
CA VAL A 21 38.77 -14.34 17.49
C VAL A 21 38.12 -13.00 17.15
N THR A 22 38.74 -12.32 16.20
CA THR A 22 38.16 -11.20 15.45
C THR A 22 36.81 -11.64 14.88
N ALA A 23 35.73 -11.06 15.38
CA ALA A 23 34.40 -11.11 14.78
C ALA A 23 33.98 -9.72 14.29
N GLU A 24 34.93 -9.01 13.67
CA GLU A 24 34.63 -8.04 12.63
C GLU A 24 34.85 -8.73 11.27
N ALA A 25 34.07 -8.34 10.27
CA ALA A 25 34.01 -8.86 8.90
C ALA A 25 33.15 -10.12 8.66
N ARG A 26 31.83 -9.89 8.53
CA ARG A 26 31.03 -10.24 7.33
C ARG A 26 29.62 -9.65 7.42
N ALA A 27 29.53 -8.34 7.63
CA ALA A 27 28.45 -7.60 6.96
C ALA A 27 28.83 -7.62 5.48
N SER A 28 27.99 -8.17 4.62
CA SER A 28 28.27 -8.19 3.19
C SER A 28 28.51 -6.78 2.70
N GLU A 29 29.56 -6.56 1.90
CA GLU A 29 29.86 -5.32 1.16
C GLU A 29 28.76 -4.90 0.15
N ARG A 30 27.51 -5.35 0.34
CA ARG A 30 26.34 -5.03 -0.51
C ARG A 30 25.54 -3.81 -0.06
N ASP A 31 25.88 -3.18 1.08
CA ASP A 31 25.04 -2.14 1.72
C ASP A 31 25.64 -0.72 1.69
N ARG A 32 26.55 -0.43 0.75
CA ARG A 32 26.80 0.95 0.32
C ARG A 32 26.10 1.14 -1.02
N ARG A 33 24.96 1.84 -1.03
CA ARG A 33 24.40 2.37 -2.29
C ARG A 33 25.52 3.20 -2.91
N ALA A 34 26.01 2.73 -4.06
CA ALA A 34 26.80 3.58 -4.92
C ALA A 34 26.00 4.88 -5.15
N PRO A 35 26.66 6.05 -5.29
CA PRO A 35 25.96 7.25 -5.74
C PRO A 35 25.11 6.89 -6.95
N ALA A 36 23.91 7.51 -7.07
CA ALA A 36 23.02 7.33 -8.21
C ALA A 36 23.88 7.15 -9.47
N ALA A 37 23.82 5.96 -10.09
CA ALA A 37 24.64 5.67 -11.24
C ALA A 37 24.43 6.81 -12.23
N ALA A 38 25.52 7.43 -12.72
CA ALA A 38 25.42 8.48 -13.72
C ALA A 38 24.44 8.01 -14.79
N ALA A 39 23.44 8.85 -15.13
CA ALA A 39 22.42 8.47 -16.10
C ALA A 39 23.14 7.97 -17.36
N GLY A 40 22.92 6.69 -17.71
CA GLY A 40 23.53 6.10 -18.88
C GLY A 40 23.08 6.82 -20.15
N ASP A 41 23.73 6.51 -21.26
CA ASP A 41 23.41 7.12 -22.53
C ASP A 41 21.99 6.76 -22.99
N VAL A 42 21.46 7.55 -23.93
CA VAL A 42 20.14 7.30 -24.51
C VAL A 42 20.31 6.76 -25.92
N VAL A 43 19.83 5.54 -26.15
CA VAL A 43 19.80 4.90 -27.47
C VAL A 43 18.36 4.89 -28.00
N SER A 44 18.12 5.58 -29.11
CA SER A 44 16.77 5.72 -29.68
C SER A 44 16.44 4.60 -30.66
N VAL A 45 15.29 3.95 -30.49
CA VAL A 45 14.80 2.92 -31.43
C VAL A 45 14.65 3.48 -32.85
N ALA A 46 14.32 4.76 -33.00
CA ALA A 46 14.14 5.38 -34.30
C ALA A 46 15.41 5.38 -35.16
N ASP A 47 16.60 5.43 -34.53
CA ASP A 47 17.89 5.44 -35.23
C ASP A 47 18.24 4.09 -35.85
N HIS A 48 17.47 3.04 -35.50
CA HIS A 48 17.67 1.68 -35.95
C HIS A 48 16.52 1.16 -36.83
N ARG A 49 15.56 2.02 -37.20
CA ARG A 49 14.46 1.65 -38.10
C ARG A 49 14.96 1.49 -39.54
N SER A 50 15.08 0.26 -40.00
CA SER A 50 15.38 -0.07 -41.40
C SER A 50 14.30 -0.96 -42.01
N GLY A 51 13.19 -0.37 -42.47
CA GLY A 51 12.09 -1.09 -43.14
C GLY A 51 10.85 -1.30 -42.27
N ASN A 52 10.11 -2.39 -42.50
CA ASN A 52 8.81 -2.67 -41.88
C ASN A 52 8.87 -3.58 -40.64
N ASP A 53 10.06 -4.00 -40.18
CA ASP A 53 10.24 -4.85 -39.00
C ASP A 53 10.71 -3.99 -37.80
N ASP A 54 9.76 -3.60 -36.96
CA ASP A 54 10.07 -2.84 -35.73
C ASP A 54 10.72 -3.73 -34.65
N ALA A 55 10.52 -5.05 -34.67
CA ALA A 55 11.15 -5.94 -33.70
C ALA A 55 12.67 -5.95 -33.89
N ALA A 56 13.15 -6.01 -35.13
CA ALA A 56 14.58 -5.91 -35.45
C ALA A 56 15.17 -4.54 -35.06
N ALA A 57 14.43 -3.44 -35.30
CA ALA A 57 14.87 -2.10 -34.91
C ALA A 57 15.03 -1.97 -33.39
N ILE A 58 14.07 -2.51 -32.62
CA ILE A 58 14.13 -2.53 -31.15
C ILE A 58 15.32 -3.38 -30.67
N GLU A 59 15.52 -4.57 -31.23
CA GLU A 59 16.64 -5.44 -30.86
C GLU A 59 17.99 -4.81 -31.19
N ALA A 60 18.10 -4.09 -32.31
CA ALA A 60 19.31 -3.36 -32.67
C ALA A 60 19.62 -2.21 -31.70
N ALA A 61 18.60 -1.45 -31.27
CA ALA A 61 18.74 -0.42 -30.25
C ALA A 61 19.18 -1.01 -28.89
N ILE A 62 18.61 -2.17 -28.52
CA ILE A 62 19.02 -2.89 -27.31
C ILE A 62 20.47 -3.33 -27.41
N ALA A 63 20.87 -3.91 -28.54
CA ALA A 63 22.24 -4.36 -28.76
C ALA A 63 23.27 -3.21 -28.78
N ALA A 64 22.84 -2.01 -29.14
CA ALA A 64 23.67 -0.80 -29.15
C ALA A 64 23.75 -0.07 -27.79
N SER A 65 22.95 -0.49 -26.80
CA SER A 65 22.93 0.11 -25.45
C SER A 65 23.86 -0.63 -24.47
N ASP A 66 24.41 0.08 -23.48
CA ASP A 66 25.31 -0.38 -22.41
C ASP A 66 24.69 -0.31 -21.00
N THR A 67 25.30 -0.97 -20.01
CA THR A 67 24.78 -1.06 -18.63
C THR A 67 24.49 0.30 -18.01
N GLY A 68 23.24 0.51 -17.61
CA GLY A 68 22.72 1.78 -17.10
C GLY A 68 22.01 2.64 -18.16
N ASP A 69 22.10 2.29 -19.43
CA ASP A 69 21.53 3.09 -20.52
C ASP A 69 20.00 3.04 -20.58
N THR A 70 19.45 4.06 -21.24
CA THR A 70 18.04 4.13 -21.61
C THR A 70 17.84 3.79 -23.08
N VAL A 71 17.10 2.73 -23.37
CA VAL A 71 16.52 2.47 -24.69
C VAL A 71 15.23 3.28 -24.82
N PHE A 72 15.27 4.33 -25.64
CA PHE A 72 14.18 5.29 -25.80
C PHE A 72 13.31 4.96 -27.02
N PHE A 73 12.00 4.98 -26.81
CA PHE A 73 10.98 4.84 -27.85
C PHE A 73 10.32 6.20 -28.06
N PRO A 74 10.68 6.94 -29.13
CA PRO A 74 9.93 8.10 -29.57
C PRO A 74 8.43 7.83 -29.76
N ALA A 75 7.64 8.89 -29.83
CA ALA A 75 6.20 8.76 -30.09
C ALA A 75 5.97 8.08 -31.45
N GLY A 76 5.05 7.12 -31.50
CA GLY A 76 4.76 6.34 -32.71
C GLY A 76 4.34 4.91 -32.41
N GLU A 77 3.79 4.24 -33.42
CA GLU A 77 3.49 2.81 -33.36
C GLU A 77 4.72 1.99 -33.77
N TYR A 78 4.96 0.91 -33.04
CA TYR A 78 5.99 -0.11 -33.25
C TYR A 78 5.29 -1.45 -33.44
N VAL A 79 5.13 -1.88 -34.69
CA VAL A 79 4.31 -3.05 -35.07
C VAL A 79 5.17 -4.31 -35.08
N LEU A 80 4.79 -5.28 -34.27
CA LEU A 80 5.54 -6.51 -34.05
C LEU A 80 4.87 -7.71 -34.73
N ASP A 81 5.54 -8.32 -35.70
CA ASP A 81 5.20 -9.62 -36.28
C ASP A 81 5.78 -10.79 -35.46
N ARG A 82 6.82 -10.52 -34.67
CA ARG A 82 7.49 -11.44 -33.74
C ARG A 82 7.87 -10.73 -32.44
N PRO A 83 8.05 -11.46 -31.32
CA PRO A 83 8.45 -10.83 -30.07
C PRO A 83 9.95 -10.48 -30.09
N PHE A 84 10.30 -9.38 -29.41
CA PHE A 84 11.68 -9.07 -29.04
C PHE A 84 12.01 -9.53 -27.61
N ARG A 85 13.21 -9.24 -27.12
CA ARG A 85 13.64 -9.50 -25.74
C ARG A 85 14.27 -8.26 -25.11
N PHE A 86 13.86 -7.95 -23.89
CA PHE A 86 14.54 -6.97 -23.06
C PHE A 86 15.90 -7.51 -22.59
N ALA A 87 16.81 -6.62 -22.21
CA ALA A 87 18.10 -6.90 -21.59
C ALA A 87 18.08 -6.44 -20.12
N SER A 88 18.94 -7.04 -19.30
CA SER A 88 19.13 -6.62 -17.90
C SER A 88 19.85 -5.27 -17.83
N ASP A 89 19.75 -4.59 -16.69
CA ASP A 89 20.50 -3.37 -16.36
C ASP A 89 20.26 -2.24 -17.38
N ARG A 90 18.99 -2.05 -17.76
CA ARG A 90 18.53 -1.05 -18.74
C ARG A 90 17.23 -0.39 -18.29
N THR A 91 17.06 0.84 -18.72
CA THR A 91 15.75 1.51 -18.73
C THR A 91 15.16 1.49 -20.13
N TYR A 92 13.89 1.13 -20.26
CA TYR A 92 13.10 1.21 -21.48
C TYR A 92 12.07 2.33 -21.30
N ARG A 93 12.19 3.41 -22.06
CA ARG A 93 11.36 4.61 -21.87
C ARG A 93 10.58 4.95 -23.13
N GLY A 94 9.26 4.90 -23.04
CA GLY A 94 8.34 5.48 -24.03
C GLY A 94 8.16 6.97 -23.85
N ALA A 95 8.11 7.70 -24.98
CA ALA A 95 7.47 9.01 -25.04
C ALA A 95 5.94 8.86 -24.99
N ASP A 96 5.23 9.95 -24.69
CA ASP A 96 3.77 9.97 -24.79
C ASP A 96 3.33 9.55 -26.21
N GLY A 97 2.54 8.47 -26.30
CA GLY A 97 2.09 7.90 -27.57
C GLY A 97 3.05 6.88 -28.21
N ALA A 98 4.08 6.41 -27.50
CA ALA A 98 4.90 5.27 -27.93
C ALA A 98 4.16 3.94 -27.69
N THR A 99 3.68 3.33 -28.77
CA THR A 99 2.83 2.13 -28.72
C THR A 99 3.53 0.93 -29.36
N VAL A 100 3.82 -0.08 -28.56
CA VAL A 100 4.26 -1.40 -29.02
C VAL A 100 3.03 -2.25 -29.28
N ARG A 101 2.81 -2.67 -30.53
CA ARG A 101 1.57 -3.31 -30.97
C ARG A 101 1.82 -4.63 -31.65
N SER A 102 0.95 -5.62 -31.41
CA SER A 102 0.94 -6.87 -32.18
C SER A 102 0.40 -6.66 -33.59
N ALA A 103 1.11 -7.16 -34.60
CA ALA A 103 0.58 -7.28 -35.97
C ALA A 103 -0.50 -8.38 -36.07
N ASP A 104 -0.41 -9.40 -35.22
CA ASP A 104 -1.38 -10.48 -35.13
C ASP A 104 -2.61 -10.03 -34.32
N ALA A 105 -3.80 -10.30 -34.87
CA ALA A 105 -5.08 -10.04 -34.22
C ALA A 105 -5.27 -10.90 -32.96
N ASP A 106 -4.69 -12.11 -32.92
CA ASP A 106 -4.72 -12.97 -31.75
C ASP A 106 -3.80 -12.45 -30.64
N GLY A 107 -2.82 -11.61 -30.99
CA GLY A 107 -1.91 -10.93 -30.08
C GLY A 107 -0.54 -11.59 -29.97
N LEU A 108 0.36 -10.93 -29.25
CA LEU A 108 1.77 -11.32 -29.16
C LEU A 108 2.22 -11.47 -27.71
N THR A 109 3.10 -12.43 -27.44
CA THR A 109 3.71 -12.60 -26.11
C THR A 109 5.22 -12.35 -26.13
N ILE A 110 5.66 -11.33 -25.40
CA ILE A 110 7.06 -11.11 -25.04
C ILE A 110 7.37 -11.98 -23.80
N ALA A 111 8.08 -13.09 -24.03
CA ALA A 111 8.31 -14.12 -23.01
C ALA A 111 9.77 -14.18 -22.56
N HIS A 112 10.01 -13.95 -21.28
CA HIS A 112 11.29 -14.24 -20.64
C HIS A 112 11.20 -15.52 -19.81
N THR A 113 12.25 -16.33 -19.88
CA THR A 113 12.38 -17.57 -19.11
C THR A 113 13.66 -17.55 -18.28
N ALA A 114 13.95 -18.62 -17.55
CA ALA A 114 15.22 -18.77 -16.85
C ALA A 114 16.46 -18.67 -17.77
N ALA A 115 16.31 -18.91 -19.08
CA ALA A 115 17.38 -18.75 -20.07
C ALA A 115 17.57 -17.29 -20.53
N THR A 116 16.60 -16.42 -20.29
CA THR A 116 16.63 -14.99 -20.65
C THR A 116 16.28 -14.13 -19.42
N PRO A 117 17.11 -14.19 -18.36
CA PRO A 117 16.84 -13.51 -17.10
C PRO A 117 16.80 -11.98 -17.27
N LEU A 118 16.02 -11.31 -16.42
CA LEU A 118 16.03 -9.85 -16.31
C LEU A 118 16.37 -9.44 -14.87
N ARG A 119 17.35 -8.56 -14.74
CA ARG A 119 17.75 -7.95 -13.48
C ARG A 119 17.80 -6.45 -13.65
N ASP A 120 17.28 -5.72 -12.66
CA ASP A 120 17.46 -4.27 -12.56
C ASP A 120 17.01 -3.59 -13.87
N VAL A 121 15.75 -3.84 -14.24
CA VAL A 121 15.14 -3.36 -15.48
C VAL A 121 13.93 -2.49 -15.17
N THR A 122 13.91 -1.29 -15.72
CA THR A 122 12.76 -0.38 -15.67
C THR A 122 12.12 -0.31 -17.05
N ILE A 123 10.82 -0.62 -17.16
CA ILE A 123 10.02 -0.42 -18.37
C ILE A 123 8.98 0.64 -18.03
N ARG A 124 9.04 1.80 -18.70
CA ARG A 124 8.22 2.96 -18.34
C ARG A 124 7.58 3.69 -19.53
N GLY A 125 6.34 4.13 -19.33
CA GLY A 125 5.63 5.01 -20.27
C GLY A 125 5.30 4.40 -21.63
N LEU A 126 5.43 3.07 -21.79
CA LEU A 126 5.07 2.37 -23.03
C LEU A 126 3.61 1.92 -23.01
N THR A 127 2.95 2.04 -24.15
CA THR A 127 1.68 1.36 -24.42
C THR A 127 1.96 0.01 -25.08
N PHE A 128 1.32 -1.05 -24.58
CA PHE A 128 1.34 -2.40 -25.12
C PHE A 128 -0.07 -2.73 -25.62
N ASP A 129 -0.28 -2.64 -26.94
CA ASP A 129 -1.55 -2.94 -27.59
C ASP A 129 -1.57 -4.37 -28.11
N ASN A 130 -2.46 -5.18 -27.54
CA ASN A 130 -2.57 -6.62 -27.79
C ASN A 130 -1.24 -7.39 -27.59
N VAL A 131 -0.42 -6.89 -26.66
CA VAL A 131 0.87 -7.49 -26.28
C VAL A 131 0.83 -7.90 -24.80
N ARG A 132 1.29 -9.12 -24.54
CA ARG A 132 1.49 -9.68 -23.21
C ARG A 132 2.96 -9.74 -22.86
N ILE A 133 3.29 -9.57 -21.58
CA ILE A 133 4.64 -9.85 -21.06
C ILE A 133 4.58 -10.97 -20.02
N THR A 134 5.49 -11.95 -20.14
CA THR A 134 5.57 -13.07 -19.20
C THR A 134 7.00 -13.28 -18.71
N LEU A 135 7.18 -13.33 -17.40
CA LEU A 135 8.44 -13.63 -16.72
C LEU A 135 8.31 -14.98 -16.01
N THR A 136 8.96 -16.02 -16.53
CA THR A 136 8.84 -17.39 -16.04
C THR A 136 10.16 -17.91 -15.51
N GLY A 137 10.40 -17.70 -14.22
CA GLY A 137 11.63 -18.10 -13.52
C GLY A 137 11.60 -19.54 -13.04
N THR A 138 12.60 -19.86 -12.21
CA THR A 138 12.67 -21.13 -11.47
C THR A 138 12.49 -20.87 -9.98
N ALA A 139 12.18 -21.92 -9.22
CA ALA A 139 12.00 -21.85 -7.77
C ALA A 139 13.24 -21.40 -6.95
N ARG A 140 14.34 -21.02 -7.61
CA ARG A 140 15.46 -20.29 -7.02
C ARG A 140 15.22 -18.78 -6.92
N TYR A 141 14.20 -18.23 -7.60
CA TYR A 141 13.89 -16.79 -7.65
C TYR A 141 15.08 -15.93 -8.10
N SER A 142 16.03 -16.54 -8.83
CA SER A 142 17.21 -15.82 -9.28
C SER A 142 17.01 -15.24 -10.67
N SER A 143 16.18 -15.82 -11.53
CA SER A 143 16.08 -15.39 -12.94
C SER A 143 15.53 -13.98 -13.14
N PHE A 144 14.63 -13.53 -12.25
CA PHE A 144 13.98 -12.23 -12.35
C PHE A 144 14.09 -11.50 -11.02
N ARG A 145 14.83 -10.38 -11.01
CA ARG A 145 15.04 -9.53 -9.83
C ARG A 145 14.87 -8.07 -10.20
N ASN A 146 14.16 -7.30 -9.38
CA ASN A 146 14.07 -5.84 -9.52
C ASN A 146 13.64 -5.42 -10.95
N VAL A 147 12.47 -5.89 -11.37
CA VAL A 147 11.88 -5.52 -12.66
C VAL A 147 10.69 -4.60 -12.40
N THR A 148 10.72 -3.40 -12.96
CA THR A 148 9.67 -2.39 -12.77
C THR A 148 8.89 -2.15 -14.05
N PHE A 149 7.57 -2.11 -13.94
CA PHE A 149 6.66 -1.53 -14.91
C PHE A 149 6.10 -0.24 -14.31
N LEU A 150 6.42 0.91 -14.89
CA LEU A 150 6.07 2.22 -14.36
C LEU A 150 5.28 3.03 -15.39
N GLY A 151 4.02 3.35 -15.09
CA GLY A 151 3.21 4.18 -15.99
C GLY A 151 2.98 3.55 -17.37
N CYS A 152 3.09 2.22 -17.48
CA CYS A 152 2.80 1.50 -18.72
C CYS A 152 1.29 1.35 -18.90
N ARG A 153 0.86 1.25 -20.16
CA ARG A 153 -0.54 0.96 -20.50
C ARG A 153 -0.62 -0.35 -21.24
N PHE A 154 -1.53 -1.23 -20.84
CA PHE A 154 -1.84 -2.48 -21.53
C PHE A 154 -3.27 -2.41 -22.04
N GLU A 155 -3.47 -2.56 -23.34
CA GLU A 155 -4.78 -2.47 -23.97
C GLU A 155 -5.04 -3.58 -25.01
N GLY A 156 -6.31 -3.71 -25.42
CA GLY A 156 -6.75 -4.80 -26.30
C GLY A 156 -7.00 -6.10 -25.55
N GLY A 157 -6.40 -7.20 -26.03
CA GLY A 157 -6.36 -8.48 -25.34
C GLY A 157 -6.38 -9.69 -26.27
N HIS A 158 -5.54 -10.67 -25.94
CA HIS A 158 -5.52 -11.98 -26.59
C HIS A 158 -6.84 -12.73 -26.34
N GLU A 159 -7.45 -13.30 -27.38
CA GLU A 159 -8.58 -14.20 -27.22
C GLU A 159 -8.15 -15.46 -26.48
N SER A 160 -8.77 -15.77 -25.35
CA SER A 160 -8.35 -16.93 -24.56
C SER A 160 -9.54 -17.76 -24.12
N ALA A 161 -9.35 -19.08 -24.17
CA ALA A 161 -10.26 -20.00 -23.52
C ALA A 161 -10.45 -19.57 -22.06
N GLU A 162 -11.72 -19.41 -21.68
CA GLU A 162 -12.13 -19.05 -20.33
C GLU A 162 -11.66 -17.68 -19.80
N TRP A 163 -11.14 -16.76 -20.64
CA TRP A 163 -10.66 -15.44 -20.18
C TRP A 163 -9.58 -15.53 -19.09
N SER A 164 -8.75 -16.57 -19.15
CA SER A 164 -7.81 -16.93 -18.08
C SER A 164 -6.52 -16.11 -18.09
N ASP A 165 -6.33 -15.31 -19.12
CA ASP A 165 -5.01 -15.02 -19.64
C ASP A 165 -4.60 -13.58 -19.27
N PRO A 166 -3.46 -13.34 -18.58
CA PRO A 166 -3.11 -12.03 -18.03
C PRO A 166 -2.40 -11.10 -19.02
N TYR A 167 -2.36 -9.79 -18.75
CA TYR A 167 -1.43 -8.88 -19.45
C TYR A 167 0.00 -9.07 -18.97
N LEU A 168 0.17 -9.22 -17.64
CA LEU A 168 1.46 -9.49 -17.00
C LEU A 168 1.39 -10.82 -16.26
N ARG A 169 2.21 -11.79 -16.67
CA ARG A 169 2.39 -13.06 -15.96
C ARG A 169 3.75 -13.10 -15.29
N LEU A 170 3.75 -13.19 -13.97
CA LEU A 170 4.96 -13.30 -13.15
C LEU A 170 4.95 -14.69 -12.51
N THR A 171 6.02 -15.46 -12.68
CA THR A 171 6.16 -16.78 -12.06
C THR A 171 7.58 -16.97 -11.55
N TYR A 172 7.73 -17.26 -10.26
CA TYR A 172 9.03 -17.36 -9.59
C TYR A 172 9.94 -16.12 -9.78
N THR A 173 9.34 -14.94 -9.63
CA THR A 173 10.03 -13.65 -9.68
C THR A 173 10.26 -13.10 -8.27
N GLU A 174 11.27 -12.23 -8.11
CA GLU A 174 11.53 -11.51 -6.86
C GLU A 174 11.64 -10.01 -7.12
N GLY A 175 10.99 -9.17 -6.31
CA GLY A 175 11.11 -7.71 -6.42
C GLY A 175 10.54 -7.13 -7.73
N VAL A 176 9.41 -7.65 -8.21
CA VAL A 176 8.72 -7.04 -9.36
C VAL A 176 7.79 -5.93 -8.89
N THR A 177 7.91 -4.74 -9.48
CA THR A 177 7.06 -3.59 -9.19
C THR A 177 6.17 -3.27 -10.38
N VAL A 178 4.88 -3.10 -10.15
CA VAL A 178 3.91 -2.58 -11.12
C VAL A 178 3.32 -1.32 -10.49
N ASP A 179 3.71 -0.16 -10.99
CA ASP A 179 3.34 1.14 -10.42
C ASP A 179 2.68 2.01 -11.49
N SER A 180 1.58 2.66 -11.12
CA SER A 180 0.96 3.71 -11.93
C SER A 180 0.52 3.27 -13.33
N CYS A 181 0.36 1.95 -13.54
CA CYS A 181 0.05 1.35 -14.83
C CYS A 181 -1.46 1.31 -15.09
N GLU A 182 -1.85 1.27 -16.37
CA GLU A 182 -3.23 1.10 -16.81
C GLU A 182 -3.41 -0.26 -17.49
N PHE A 183 -4.44 -1.01 -17.12
CA PHE A 183 -4.82 -2.29 -17.72
C PHE A 183 -6.25 -2.18 -18.23
N LEU A 184 -6.43 -2.27 -19.54
CA LEU A 184 -7.68 -1.96 -20.22
C LEU A 184 -8.09 -3.14 -21.12
N ARG A 185 -9.09 -3.90 -20.70
CA ARG A 185 -9.55 -5.08 -21.45
C ARG A 185 -10.70 -4.71 -22.35
N SER A 186 -10.50 -4.82 -23.66
CA SER A 186 -11.54 -4.57 -24.65
C SER A 186 -12.66 -5.58 -24.55
N ALA A 187 -13.84 -5.13 -24.96
CA ALA A 187 -15.00 -5.99 -25.05
C ALA A 187 -14.66 -7.20 -25.95
N GLY A 188 -14.85 -8.42 -25.44
CA GLY A 188 -14.72 -9.68 -26.22
C GLY A 188 -13.35 -10.31 -26.05
N HIS A 189 -12.40 -9.51 -25.60
CA HIS A 189 -11.01 -9.86 -25.33
C HIS A 189 -10.73 -9.86 -23.82
N GLY A 190 -11.71 -10.34 -23.06
CA GLY A 190 -11.65 -10.35 -21.61
C GLY A 190 -10.53 -11.24 -21.08
N GLY A 191 -10.04 -10.93 -19.88
CA GLY A 191 -8.89 -11.63 -19.33
C GLY A 191 -8.49 -11.17 -17.95
N ARG A 192 -7.23 -11.43 -17.60
CA ARG A 192 -6.64 -10.99 -16.34
C ARG A 192 -5.76 -9.75 -16.54
N GLY A 193 -5.60 -8.93 -15.50
CA GLY A 193 -4.62 -7.84 -15.48
C GLY A 193 -3.23 -8.39 -15.15
N VAL A 194 -2.88 -8.37 -13.87
CA VAL A 194 -1.61 -8.90 -13.35
C VAL A 194 -1.84 -10.26 -12.69
N MET A 195 -1.01 -11.25 -13.04
CA MET A 195 -0.98 -12.55 -12.40
C MET A 195 0.41 -12.83 -11.79
N ALA A 196 0.48 -12.87 -10.47
CA ALA A 196 1.69 -13.19 -9.70
C ALA A 196 1.59 -14.60 -9.11
N ARG A 197 2.33 -15.55 -9.69
CA ARG A 197 2.32 -16.96 -9.30
C ARG A 197 3.61 -17.36 -8.58
N THR A 198 3.52 -17.71 -7.30
CA THR A 198 4.68 -18.13 -6.49
C THR A 198 5.83 -17.12 -6.59
N THR A 199 5.58 -15.88 -6.16
CA THR A 199 6.50 -14.72 -6.29
C THR A 199 6.99 -14.23 -4.93
N ARG A 200 8.04 -13.41 -4.90
CA ARG A 200 8.55 -12.76 -3.68
C ARG A 200 8.60 -11.26 -3.84
N LEU A 201 8.18 -10.52 -2.83
CA LEU A 201 8.34 -9.05 -2.78
C LEU A 201 7.72 -8.35 -3.99
N THR A 202 6.61 -8.86 -4.50
CA THR A 202 5.87 -8.24 -5.60
C THR A 202 5.08 -7.05 -5.08
N VAL A 203 5.22 -5.90 -5.73
CA VAL A 203 4.49 -4.66 -5.42
C VAL A 203 3.59 -4.32 -6.60
N ILE A 204 2.29 -4.13 -6.35
CA ILE A 204 1.32 -3.66 -7.33
C ILE A 204 0.65 -2.44 -6.70
N LYS A 205 1.02 -1.24 -7.14
CA LYS A 205 0.53 0.00 -6.54
C LYS A 205 0.05 1.03 -7.54
N ASP A 206 -0.85 1.89 -7.07
CA ASP A 206 -1.34 3.09 -7.76
C ASP A 206 -1.80 2.83 -9.21
N SER A 207 -2.20 1.59 -9.51
CA SER A 207 -2.51 1.13 -10.86
C SER A 207 -4.02 1.02 -11.09
N TYR A 208 -4.41 1.11 -12.35
CA TYR A 208 -5.80 1.24 -12.78
C TYR A 208 -6.18 0.06 -13.66
N PHE A 209 -7.20 -0.70 -13.25
CA PHE A 209 -7.70 -1.88 -13.96
C PHE A 209 -9.12 -1.64 -14.41
N GLY A 210 -9.36 -1.68 -15.71
CA GLY A 210 -10.66 -1.37 -16.28
C GLY A 210 -11.06 0.08 -16.03
N THR A 211 -10.08 0.97 -15.91
CA THR A 211 -10.26 2.41 -15.87
C THR A 211 -8.90 3.07 -16.11
N THR A 212 -8.90 4.36 -16.36
CA THR A 212 -7.72 5.18 -16.60
C THR A 212 -7.43 6.03 -15.38
N ARG A 213 -6.23 6.63 -15.31
CA ARG A 213 -5.80 7.48 -14.18
C ARG A 213 -6.74 8.64 -13.90
N ASP A 214 -7.40 9.16 -14.92
CA ASP A 214 -8.39 10.25 -14.81
C ASP A 214 -9.79 9.79 -14.38
N LEU A 215 -9.99 8.49 -14.17
CA LEU A 215 -11.24 7.86 -13.76
C LEU A 215 -12.44 8.19 -14.66
N THR A 216 -12.21 8.30 -15.98
CA THR A 216 -13.22 8.65 -17.00
C THR A 216 -14.57 7.90 -16.79
N PRO A 217 -15.72 8.61 -16.71
CA PRO A 217 -17.04 8.00 -16.60
C PRO A 217 -17.44 7.21 -17.85
N GLY A 218 -18.03 6.03 -17.67
CA GLY A 218 -18.40 5.12 -18.77
C GLY A 218 -17.19 4.31 -19.23
N VAL A 219 -17.13 3.06 -18.79
CA VAL A 219 -15.93 2.23 -18.93
C VAL A 219 -16.13 1.17 -20.03
N PRO A 220 -15.68 1.41 -21.27
CA PRO A 220 -15.72 0.42 -22.35
C PRO A 220 -14.60 -0.63 -22.27
N TYR A 221 -13.70 -0.54 -21.28
CA TYR A 221 -12.51 -1.41 -21.16
C TYR A 221 -12.42 -2.19 -19.84
N GLY A 222 -13.55 -2.39 -19.17
CA GLY A 222 -13.66 -3.01 -17.85
C GLY A 222 -13.84 -4.53 -17.87
N HIS A 223 -13.53 -5.20 -18.98
CA HIS A 223 -13.93 -6.58 -19.23
C HIS A 223 -12.95 -7.61 -18.63
N PHE A 224 -12.83 -7.59 -17.30
CA PHE A 224 -11.93 -8.47 -16.56
C PHE A 224 -12.62 -9.73 -16.05
N ARG A 225 -11.92 -10.87 -16.18
CA ARG A 225 -12.13 -12.04 -15.32
C ARG A 225 -11.61 -11.73 -13.91
N THR A 226 -10.36 -11.28 -13.82
CA THR A 226 -9.70 -10.86 -12.58
C THR A 226 -8.75 -9.69 -12.83
N ALA A 227 -8.81 -8.64 -12.03
CA ALA A 227 -7.86 -7.53 -12.16
C ALA A 227 -6.46 -7.98 -11.67
N ILE A 228 -6.39 -8.49 -10.45
CA ILE A 228 -5.14 -8.93 -9.81
C ILE A 228 -5.29 -10.36 -9.29
N ASN A 229 -4.42 -11.26 -9.75
CA ASN A 229 -4.40 -12.63 -9.30
C ASN A 229 -3.07 -13.01 -8.66
N ILE A 230 -3.10 -13.32 -7.36
CA ILE A 230 -1.95 -13.83 -6.63
C ILE A 230 -2.18 -15.32 -6.37
N SER A 231 -1.33 -16.17 -6.92
CA SER A 231 -1.58 -17.61 -6.94
C SER A 231 -0.30 -18.41 -6.78
N GLY A 232 -0.42 -19.72 -6.85
CA GLY A 232 0.71 -20.64 -6.88
C GLY A 232 1.17 -21.02 -5.48
N TYR A 233 1.50 -22.29 -5.34
CA TYR A 233 2.15 -22.84 -4.16
C TYR A 233 3.11 -23.95 -4.61
N ASP A 234 4.37 -23.81 -4.23
CA ASP A 234 5.39 -24.83 -4.43
C ASP A 234 5.26 -25.84 -3.28
N THR A 235 4.66 -27.00 -3.56
CA THR A 235 4.43 -28.06 -2.57
C THR A 235 5.72 -28.70 -2.06
N ALA A 236 6.77 -28.75 -2.89
CA ALA A 236 8.08 -29.27 -2.50
C ALA A 236 8.76 -28.34 -1.49
N ARG A 237 8.63 -27.02 -1.67
CA ARG A 237 9.18 -26.00 -0.76
C ARG A 237 8.22 -25.56 0.34
N LYS A 238 6.95 -25.98 0.24
CA LYS A 238 5.84 -25.56 1.11
C LYS A 238 5.72 -24.03 1.18
N ALA A 239 5.74 -23.37 0.03
CA ALA A 239 5.72 -21.91 -0.05
C ALA A 239 4.90 -21.41 -1.24
N GLY A 240 3.97 -20.48 -0.99
CA GLY A 240 3.30 -19.70 -2.02
C GLY A 240 3.98 -18.36 -2.28
N SER A 241 3.24 -17.39 -2.81
CA SER A 241 3.75 -16.02 -2.93
C SER A 241 3.99 -15.39 -1.55
N GLN A 242 5.10 -14.66 -1.40
CA GLN A 242 5.57 -14.12 -0.12
C GLN A 242 5.81 -12.61 -0.17
N GLY A 243 5.28 -11.86 0.80
CA GLY A 243 5.53 -10.42 0.91
C GLY A 243 4.96 -9.63 -0.26
N THR A 244 3.73 -9.92 -0.68
CA THR A 244 3.07 -9.21 -1.78
C THR A 244 2.32 -7.99 -1.24
N VAL A 245 2.48 -6.85 -1.90
CA VAL A 245 1.83 -5.58 -1.57
C VAL A 245 0.91 -5.20 -2.72
N VAL A 246 -0.38 -5.00 -2.41
CA VAL A 246 -1.41 -4.51 -3.34
C VAL A 246 -2.04 -3.26 -2.74
N ASP A 247 -1.74 -2.12 -3.33
CA ASP A 247 -1.80 -0.88 -2.59
C ASP A 247 -2.27 0.32 -3.42
N GLY A 248 -3.30 1.04 -2.97
CA GLY A 248 -3.77 2.26 -3.66
C GLY A 248 -4.35 2.04 -5.07
N ASN A 249 -4.61 0.79 -5.48
CA ASN A 249 -5.10 0.52 -6.84
C ASN A 249 -6.59 0.81 -7.00
N VAL A 250 -7.00 1.09 -8.23
CA VAL A 250 -8.40 1.18 -8.61
C VAL A 250 -8.71 0.06 -9.60
N TRP A 251 -9.67 -0.80 -9.29
CA TRP A 251 -10.17 -1.77 -10.25
C TRP A 251 -11.69 -1.67 -10.41
N ARG A 252 -12.12 -1.51 -11.67
CA ARG A 252 -13.52 -1.38 -12.08
C ARG A 252 -13.85 -2.43 -13.12
N ARG A 253 -14.94 -3.14 -12.90
CA ARG A 253 -15.45 -4.12 -13.87
C ARG A 253 -16.70 -3.63 -14.56
N THR A 254 -16.68 -3.76 -15.88
CA THR A 254 -17.86 -3.63 -16.74
C THR A 254 -18.25 -5.03 -17.21
N PRO A 255 -19.45 -5.52 -16.87
CA PRO A 255 -19.97 -6.74 -17.47
C PRO A 255 -19.97 -6.60 -19.00
N ASP A 256 -19.46 -7.62 -19.69
CA ASP A 256 -19.48 -7.63 -21.15
C ASP A 256 -20.84 -8.18 -21.65
N PRO A 257 -21.65 -7.40 -22.38
CA PRO A 257 -22.95 -7.87 -22.86
C PRO A 257 -22.83 -8.98 -23.92
N ARG A 258 -21.65 -9.20 -24.51
CA ARG A 258 -21.39 -10.29 -25.46
C ARG A 258 -21.07 -11.61 -24.76
N VAL A 259 -20.80 -11.61 -23.45
CA VAL A 259 -20.58 -12.83 -22.68
C VAL A 259 -21.93 -13.52 -22.45
N PRO A 260 -22.08 -14.80 -22.85
CA PRO A 260 -23.29 -15.55 -22.55
C PRO A 260 -23.57 -15.57 -21.05
N ALA A 261 -24.84 -15.41 -20.65
CA ALA A 261 -25.24 -15.42 -19.24
C ALA A 261 -24.82 -16.69 -18.46
N ALA A 262 -24.52 -17.78 -19.17
CA ALA A 262 -24.05 -19.05 -18.63
C ALA A 262 -22.50 -19.18 -18.54
N CYS A 263 -21.72 -18.16 -18.92
CA CYS A 263 -20.26 -18.26 -18.85
C CYS A 263 -19.74 -18.11 -17.41
N GLU A 264 -19.71 -19.23 -16.68
CA GLU A 264 -19.26 -19.29 -15.29
C GLU A 264 -17.78 -18.88 -15.09
N GLN A 265 -16.96 -18.96 -16.14
CA GLN A 265 -15.53 -18.68 -16.08
C GLN A 265 -15.12 -17.32 -16.66
N CYS A 266 -16.02 -16.62 -17.36
CA CYS A 266 -15.77 -15.28 -17.89
C CYS A 266 -15.75 -14.19 -16.80
N GLN A 267 -16.06 -14.57 -15.56
CA GLN A 267 -15.89 -13.77 -14.37
C GLN A 267 -15.21 -14.62 -13.29
N ASP A 268 -14.39 -13.96 -12.48
CA ASP A 268 -13.84 -14.51 -11.25
C ASP A 268 -13.87 -13.34 -10.24
N HIS A 269 -12.78 -13.03 -9.53
CA HIS A 269 -12.79 -12.01 -8.47
C HIS A 269 -11.96 -10.80 -8.86
N GLY A 270 -12.22 -9.62 -8.29
CA GLY A 270 -11.44 -8.41 -8.54
C GLY A 270 -9.98 -8.63 -8.17
N LEU A 271 -9.76 -8.97 -6.90
CA LEU A 271 -8.53 -9.58 -6.41
C LEU A 271 -8.79 -11.02 -6.00
N TYR A 272 -8.01 -11.95 -6.56
CA TYR A 272 -8.02 -13.36 -6.15
C TYR A 272 -6.64 -13.78 -5.63
N ALA A 273 -6.56 -14.09 -4.34
CA ALA A 273 -5.35 -14.60 -3.70
C ALA A 273 -5.55 -15.99 -3.07
N TRP A 274 -4.55 -16.86 -3.19
CA TRP A 274 -4.54 -18.12 -2.45
C TRP A 274 -3.14 -18.59 -2.05
N GLY A 275 -3.03 -19.24 -0.88
CA GLY A 275 -1.79 -19.85 -0.40
C GLY A 275 -0.66 -18.87 -0.06
N THR A 276 -0.98 -17.59 0.13
CA THR A 276 0.00 -16.51 0.31
C THR A 276 0.45 -16.36 1.76
N ASP A 277 1.71 -15.97 1.93
CA ASP A 277 2.33 -15.56 3.19
C ASP A 277 2.68 -14.07 3.11
N ARG A 278 2.23 -13.26 4.07
CA ARG A 278 2.48 -11.80 4.09
C ARG A 278 1.89 -11.11 2.86
N LEU A 279 0.55 -11.02 2.82
CA LEU A 279 -0.20 -10.28 1.81
C LEU A 279 -0.78 -9.01 2.41
N PHE A 280 -0.45 -7.86 1.82
CA PHE A 280 -0.99 -6.56 2.18
C PHE A 280 -1.94 -6.08 1.06
N VAL A 281 -3.19 -5.81 1.40
CA VAL A 281 -4.21 -5.25 0.51
C VAL A 281 -4.71 -3.96 1.15
N VAL A 282 -4.14 -2.83 0.75
CA VAL A 282 -4.24 -1.55 1.48
C VAL A 282 -4.79 -0.46 0.57
N GLY A 283 -5.79 0.29 1.03
CA GLY A 283 -6.24 1.52 0.36
C GLY A 283 -6.79 1.36 -1.06
N ASN A 284 -7.18 0.14 -1.48
CA ASN A 284 -7.65 -0.08 -2.85
C ASN A 284 -9.14 0.26 -3.01
N HIS A 285 -9.54 0.63 -4.23
CA HIS A 285 -10.92 0.86 -4.61
C HIS A 285 -11.42 -0.20 -5.60
N ALA A 286 -12.53 -0.86 -5.26
CA ALA A 286 -13.13 -1.93 -6.06
C ALA A 286 -14.58 -1.60 -6.42
N ASP A 287 -14.94 -1.76 -7.70
CA ASP A 287 -16.33 -1.60 -8.15
C ASP A 287 -16.67 -2.51 -9.35
N GLY A 288 -17.91 -2.99 -9.46
CA GLY A 288 -18.39 -3.69 -10.66
C GLY A 288 -18.40 -5.21 -10.62
N TRP A 289 -17.93 -5.81 -9.54
CA TRP A 289 -18.10 -7.25 -9.31
C TRP A 289 -19.42 -7.53 -8.60
N ASP A 290 -20.09 -8.60 -9.03
CA ASP A 290 -21.33 -9.05 -8.39
C ASP A 290 -21.07 -9.77 -7.05
N THR A 291 -22.14 -10.20 -6.37
CA THR A 291 -22.05 -10.87 -5.07
C THR A 291 -22.09 -12.40 -5.12
N THR A 292 -22.07 -13.00 -6.32
CA THR A 292 -22.24 -14.44 -6.55
C THR A 292 -20.95 -15.23 -6.31
N ALA A 293 -21.00 -16.56 -6.39
CA ALA A 293 -19.80 -17.39 -6.26
C ALA A 293 -18.82 -17.28 -7.44
N ALA A 294 -19.31 -16.83 -8.60
CA ALA A 294 -18.53 -16.57 -9.81
C ALA A 294 -17.95 -15.15 -9.84
N GLY A 295 -18.26 -14.32 -8.83
CA GLY A 295 -17.88 -12.92 -8.75
C GLY A 295 -17.35 -12.53 -7.38
N GLY A 296 -17.11 -11.23 -7.18
CA GLY A 296 -16.78 -10.64 -5.88
C GLY A 296 -15.52 -9.79 -5.93
N ALA A 297 -15.52 -8.71 -5.14
CA ALA A 297 -14.39 -7.77 -5.12
C ALA A 297 -13.10 -8.45 -4.67
N LEU A 298 -13.11 -9.17 -3.53
CA LEU A 298 -11.91 -9.81 -2.98
C LEU A 298 -12.19 -11.25 -2.55
N LYS A 299 -11.34 -12.17 -3.00
CA LYS A 299 -11.32 -13.57 -2.54
C LYS A 299 -9.94 -13.97 -2.05
N LEU A 300 -9.88 -14.42 -0.80
CA LEU A 300 -8.64 -14.79 -0.12
C LEU A 300 -8.77 -16.22 0.42
N ARG A 301 -8.02 -17.16 -0.14
CA ARG A 301 -8.07 -18.57 0.26
C ARG A 301 -6.80 -18.99 0.97
N ASN A 302 -6.91 -19.73 2.06
CA ASN A 302 -5.78 -20.44 2.66
C ASN A 302 -4.58 -19.50 2.92
N GLN A 303 -4.76 -18.51 3.79
CA GLN A 303 -3.85 -17.37 3.93
C GLN A 303 -3.05 -17.41 5.22
N GLU A 304 -1.89 -16.77 5.17
CA GLU A 304 -1.03 -16.51 6.31
C GLU A 304 -0.55 -15.06 6.32
N ASP A 305 -0.57 -14.40 7.48
CA ASP A 305 -0.12 -13.01 7.66
C ASP A 305 -0.75 -12.05 6.63
N THR A 306 -2.07 -11.92 6.66
CA THR A 306 -2.79 -11.15 5.65
C THR A 306 -3.49 -9.95 6.25
N PHE A 307 -3.28 -8.78 5.64
CA PHE A 307 -3.75 -7.50 6.12
C PHE A 307 -4.59 -6.83 5.02
N VAL A 308 -5.90 -6.70 5.26
CA VAL A 308 -6.86 -6.05 4.37
C VAL A 308 -7.33 -4.76 5.05
N LEU A 309 -6.73 -3.64 4.69
CA LEU A 309 -6.79 -2.39 5.45
C LEU A 309 -7.30 -1.23 4.59
N GLY A 310 -8.31 -0.49 5.08
CA GLY A 310 -8.69 0.78 4.47
C GLY A 310 -9.22 0.71 3.03
N ASN A 311 -9.67 -0.45 2.54
CA ASN A 311 -10.17 -0.58 1.17
C ASN A 311 -11.63 -0.09 1.06
N SER A 312 -11.98 0.44 -0.12
CA SER A 312 -13.35 0.85 -0.45
C SER A 312 -13.95 -0.10 -1.49
N LEU A 313 -14.96 -0.87 -1.09
CA LEU A 313 -15.57 -1.92 -1.92
C LEU A 313 -17.03 -1.59 -2.21
N SER A 314 -17.37 -1.47 -3.49
CA SER A 314 -18.71 -1.16 -3.96
C SER A 314 -19.35 -2.36 -4.65
N ARG A 315 -20.64 -2.56 -4.39
CA ARG A 315 -21.53 -3.63 -4.90
C ARG A 315 -21.15 -5.06 -4.51
N SER A 316 -19.95 -5.31 -4.00
CA SER A 316 -19.51 -6.59 -3.45
C SER A 316 -18.44 -6.42 -2.38
N GLY A 317 -18.24 -7.44 -1.56
CA GLY A 317 -17.31 -7.41 -0.44
C GLY A 317 -16.22 -8.48 -0.51
N ILE A 318 -15.90 -9.04 0.65
CA ILE A 318 -14.72 -9.89 0.88
C ILE A 318 -15.18 -11.32 1.19
N LEU A 319 -14.65 -12.31 0.48
CA LEU A 319 -14.72 -13.71 0.87
C LEU A 319 -13.36 -14.21 1.31
N THR A 320 -13.29 -14.64 2.55
CA THR A 320 -12.19 -15.44 3.09
C THR A 320 -12.61 -16.89 3.15
N TYR A 321 -11.66 -17.79 2.92
CA TYR A 321 -12.02 -19.17 2.71
C TYR A 321 -10.87 -20.10 3.12
N VAL A 322 -11.17 -21.20 3.82
CA VAL A 322 -10.22 -22.30 3.99
C VAL A 322 -10.66 -23.49 3.16
N TYR A 323 -9.81 -23.88 2.22
CA TYR A 323 -10.02 -25.00 1.32
C TYR A 323 -9.24 -26.23 1.74
N ASP A 324 -9.91 -27.36 1.70
CA ASP A 324 -9.26 -28.66 1.75
C ASP A 324 -8.50 -28.87 0.45
N SER A 325 -7.18 -28.93 0.55
CA SER A 325 -6.28 -29.04 -0.59
C SER A 325 -4.96 -29.62 -0.12
N ASP A 326 -4.39 -30.50 -0.94
CA ASP A 326 -3.05 -31.02 -0.75
C ASP A 326 -1.98 -30.10 -1.36
N ASP A 327 -2.41 -29.11 -2.16
CA ASP A 327 -1.54 -28.21 -2.92
C ASP A 327 -1.25 -26.89 -2.19
N MET A 328 -1.84 -26.63 -1.02
CA MET A 328 -1.62 -25.39 -0.26
C MET A 328 -1.95 -25.58 1.23
N PRO A 329 -1.50 -24.68 2.12
CA PRO A 329 -1.71 -24.82 3.55
C PRO A 329 -3.19 -24.76 3.89
N ARG A 330 -3.70 -25.70 4.70
CA ARG A 330 -5.12 -25.76 5.05
C ARG A 330 -5.48 -24.84 6.22
N HIS A 331 -5.07 -23.58 6.20
CA HIS A 331 -5.33 -22.64 7.30
C HIS A 331 -5.64 -21.22 6.86
N LEU A 332 -6.28 -20.49 7.77
CA LEU A 332 -6.37 -19.04 7.78
C LEU A 332 -5.74 -18.56 9.08
N ARG A 333 -4.51 -18.06 9.00
CA ARG A 333 -3.67 -17.72 10.16
C ARG A 333 -3.24 -16.27 10.10
N ARG A 334 -3.38 -15.56 11.23
CA ARG A 334 -2.93 -14.18 11.40
C ARG A 334 -3.49 -13.24 10.33
N MET A 335 -4.82 -13.09 10.30
CA MET A 335 -5.51 -12.23 9.33
C MET A 335 -6.18 -11.04 10.01
N VAL A 336 -6.02 -9.85 9.42
CA VAL A 336 -6.66 -8.60 9.84
C VAL A 336 -7.47 -8.03 8.69
N ILE A 337 -8.75 -7.80 8.92
CA ILE A 337 -9.64 -7.05 8.03
C ILE A 337 -10.14 -5.84 8.82
N ARG A 338 -9.60 -4.66 8.53
CA ARG A 338 -9.83 -3.46 9.36
C ARG A 338 -10.01 -2.19 8.54
N GLY A 339 -10.92 -1.33 8.98
CA GLY A 339 -11.09 0.01 8.40
C GLY A 339 -11.61 0.01 6.97
N ASN A 340 -12.13 -1.13 6.46
CA ASN A 340 -12.66 -1.17 5.10
C ASN A 340 -14.06 -0.56 5.06
N THR A 341 -14.37 0.15 3.99
CA THR A 341 -15.71 0.63 3.67
C THR A 341 -16.35 -0.30 2.65
N ILE A 342 -17.52 -0.85 2.97
CA ILE A 342 -18.23 -1.82 2.14
C ILE A 342 -19.65 -1.32 1.88
N ASP A 343 -19.95 -1.09 0.62
CA ASP A 343 -21.27 -0.75 0.12
C ASP A 343 -21.78 -1.90 -0.75
N VAL A 344 -22.90 -2.52 -0.38
CA VAL A 344 -23.47 -3.62 -1.18
C VAL A 344 -24.77 -3.21 -1.89
N ALA A 345 -25.24 -1.98 -1.67
CA ALA A 345 -26.52 -1.40 -2.07
C ALA A 345 -27.76 -2.26 -1.69
N ARG A 346 -28.64 -1.74 -0.83
CA ARG A 346 -29.86 -2.43 -0.31
C ARG A 346 -30.82 -2.92 -1.41
N GLY A 347 -30.76 -2.35 -2.61
CA GLY A 347 -31.57 -2.76 -3.77
C GLY A 347 -31.15 -4.10 -4.39
N HIS A 348 -29.91 -4.53 -4.20
CA HIS A 348 -29.48 -5.88 -4.54
C HIS A 348 -29.92 -6.83 -3.41
N ARG A 349 -30.80 -7.80 -3.69
CA ARG A 349 -31.20 -8.83 -2.71
C ARG A 349 -29.96 -9.62 -2.27
N CYS A 350 -29.30 -9.15 -1.22
CA CYS A 350 -27.97 -9.60 -0.83
C CYS A 350 -27.97 -11.04 -0.28
N ARG A 351 -27.88 -12.01 -1.18
CA ARG A 351 -27.97 -13.45 -0.87
C ARG A 351 -26.66 -14.22 -1.06
N GLY A 352 -25.70 -13.67 -1.81
CA GLY A 352 -24.45 -14.35 -2.16
C GLY A 352 -23.34 -14.31 -1.10
N ALA A 353 -22.19 -14.90 -1.42
CA ALA A 353 -21.04 -15.04 -0.53
C ALA A 353 -20.30 -13.72 -0.29
N TYR A 354 -20.41 -12.75 -1.20
CA TYR A 354 -19.70 -11.46 -1.10
C TYR A 354 -20.60 -10.34 -0.55
N CYS A 355 -21.64 -10.72 0.20
CA CYS A 355 -22.58 -9.83 0.86
C CYS A 355 -22.02 -9.24 2.15
N GLY A 356 -20.93 -8.48 2.03
CA GLY A 356 -20.17 -7.98 3.17
C GLY A 356 -18.85 -8.70 3.36
N ILE A 357 -18.58 -9.18 4.57
CA ILE A 357 -17.37 -9.96 4.87
C ILE A 357 -17.78 -11.37 5.24
N SER A 358 -17.40 -12.34 4.42
CA SER A 358 -17.74 -13.73 4.63
C SER A 358 -16.51 -14.58 4.88
N PHE A 359 -16.71 -15.60 5.70
CA PHE A 359 -15.80 -16.72 5.87
C PHE A 359 -16.53 -18.03 5.55
N TRP A 360 -15.87 -18.92 4.82
CA TRP A 360 -16.34 -20.29 4.61
C TRP A 360 -15.22 -21.33 4.68
N ARG A 361 -15.58 -22.56 5.05
CA ARG A 361 -14.67 -23.72 5.04
C ARG A 361 -15.39 -24.95 4.48
N ASN A 362 -14.76 -25.69 3.55
CA ASN A 362 -15.42 -26.81 2.84
C ASN A 362 -15.40 -28.15 3.56
N PHE A 363 -14.64 -28.29 4.63
CA PHE A 363 -14.49 -29.53 5.40
C PHE A 363 -14.91 -29.36 6.85
N THR A 364 -15.00 -30.46 7.60
CA THR A 364 -15.21 -30.48 9.06
C THR A 364 -13.95 -31.03 9.74
N GLY A 365 -13.83 -30.86 11.05
CA GLY A 365 -12.67 -31.34 11.80
C GLY A 365 -12.32 -30.44 12.98
N ASP A 366 -11.52 -30.97 13.89
CA ASP A 366 -11.14 -30.29 15.13
C ASP A 366 -9.77 -29.60 15.11
N GLY A 367 -9.10 -29.63 13.96
CA GLY A 367 -7.84 -28.95 13.71
C GLY A 367 -7.89 -27.43 13.94
N ARG A 368 -6.69 -26.84 14.06
CA ARG A 368 -6.51 -25.39 14.23
C ARG A 368 -6.44 -24.71 12.86
N TYR A 369 -7.54 -24.73 12.11
CA TYR A 369 -7.59 -24.16 10.76
C TYR A 369 -7.69 -22.64 10.77
N GLU A 370 -8.47 -22.07 11.68
CA GLU A 370 -8.60 -20.61 11.85
C GLU A 370 -7.85 -20.16 13.10
N GLN A 371 -6.90 -19.23 12.94
CA GLN A 371 -6.06 -18.77 14.04
C GLN A 371 -5.80 -17.27 13.95
N GLY A 372 -6.29 -16.51 14.92
CA GLY A 372 -6.05 -15.07 14.97
C GLY A 372 -6.68 -14.34 13.79
N VAL A 373 -7.98 -14.55 13.53
CA VAL A 373 -8.70 -13.78 12.52
C VAL A 373 -9.38 -12.60 13.20
N ARG A 374 -9.16 -11.39 12.70
CA ARG A 374 -9.71 -10.16 13.28
C ARG A 374 -10.44 -9.37 12.20
N ILE A 375 -11.70 -9.03 12.47
CA ILE A 375 -12.56 -8.24 11.60
C ILE A 375 -13.03 -7.06 12.44
N THR A 376 -12.36 -5.92 12.34
CA THR A 376 -12.54 -4.82 13.30
C THR A 376 -12.69 -3.48 12.62
N GLY A 377 -13.59 -2.62 13.09
CA GLY A 377 -13.63 -1.22 12.62
C GLY A 377 -14.03 -1.06 11.14
N ASN A 378 -14.68 -2.05 10.51
CA ASN A 378 -15.15 -1.92 9.13
C ASN A 378 -16.50 -1.21 9.10
N ARG A 379 -16.78 -0.47 8.03
CA ARG A 379 -18.01 0.31 7.86
C ARG A 379 -18.87 -0.29 6.74
N PHE A 380 -20.13 -0.55 7.04
CA PHE A 380 -21.11 -1.02 6.06
C PHE A 380 -22.07 0.13 5.75
N THR A 381 -21.96 0.74 4.58
CA THR A 381 -22.70 1.97 4.25
C THR A 381 -24.13 1.68 3.84
N ASP A 382 -24.32 0.69 2.96
CA ASP A 382 -25.64 0.30 2.50
C ASP A 382 -25.78 -1.23 2.36
N GLY A 383 -26.16 -1.88 3.46
CA GLY A 383 -26.41 -3.32 3.51
C GLY A 383 -25.15 -4.18 3.71
N GLY A 384 -25.33 -5.50 3.62
CA GLY A 384 -24.28 -6.48 3.91
C GLY A 384 -24.26 -7.00 5.35
N SER A 385 -23.40 -7.97 5.60
CA SER A 385 -23.25 -8.64 6.90
C SER A 385 -21.87 -9.25 7.04
N ILE A 386 -21.49 -9.55 8.28
CA ILE A 386 -20.35 -10.41 8.57
C ILE A 386 -20.88 -11.83 8.73
N ARG A 387 -20.43 -12.78 7.89
CA ARG A 387 -20.91 -14.17 7.89
C ARG A 387 -19.75 -15.12 8.19
N ILE A 388 -19.86 -15.93 9.24
CA ILE A 388 -18.90 -17.00 9.51
C ILE A 388 -19.63 -18.33 9.42
N SER A 389 -19.34 -19.07 8.34
CA SER A 389 -20.01 -20.33 8.02
C SER A 389 -19.02 -21.49 8.06
N ARG A 390 -19.43 -22.60 8.68
CA ARG A 390 -18.65 -23.84 8.91
C ARG A 390 -17.33 -23.69 9.67
N GLY A 391 -16.79 -22.48 9.84
CA GLY A 391 -15.60 -22.20 10.66
C GLY A 391 -15.87 -22.20 12.16
N ARG A 392 -14.80 -22.12 12.95
CA ARG A 392 -14.88 -21.99 14.41
C ARG A 392 -15.02 -20.52 14.81
N GLY A 393 -16.26 -20.07 15.04
CA GLY A 393 -16.57 -18.67 15.38
C GLY A 393 -15.69 -18.08 16.49
N SER A 394 -15.38 -18.84 17.54
CA SER A 394 -14.51 -18.41 18.65
C SER A 394 -13.06 -18.05 18.26
N ARG A 395 -12.62 -18.41 17.05
CA ARG A 395 -11.32 -18.04 16.49
C ARG A 395 -11.31 -16.68 15.78
N PHE A 396 -12.49 -16.09 15.62
CA PHE A 396 -12.70 -14.79 15.02
C PHE A 396 -12.97 -13.76 16.10
N CYS A 397 -12.28 -12.64 15.99
CA CYS A 397 -12.54 -11.45 16.79
C CYS A 397 -13.24 -10.41 15.94
N VAL A 398 -14.47 -10.03 16.32
CA VAL A 398 -15.36 -9.19 15.52
C VAL A 398 -15.91 -8.04 16.35
N GLU A 399 -15.32 -6.86 16.22
CA GLU A 399 -15.58 -5.68 17.08
C GLU A 399 -15.65 -4.37 16.27
N GLY A 400 -16.49 -3.42 16.69
CA GLY A 400 -16.50 -2.07 16.13
C GLY A 400 -16.90 -1.96 14.65
N ASN A 401 -17.57 -2.97 14.08
CA ASN A 401 -18.01 -2.92 12.68
C ASN A 401 -19.35 -2.19 12.57
N ALA A 402 -19.33 -0.96 12.07
CA ALA A 402 -20.51 -0.10 12.00
C ALA A 402 -21.54 -0.65 10.98
N ASN A 403 -22.82 -0.63 11.37
CA ASN A 403 -23.98 -1.05 10.57
C ASN A 403 -23.94 -2.51 10.04
N ALA A 404 -23.10 -3.37 10.64
CA ALA A 404 -22.98 -4.76 10.23
C ALA A 404 -23.74 -5.71 11.17
N SER A 405 -24.65 -6.52 10.62
CA SER A 405 -25.14 -7.70 11.34
C SER A 405 -24.10 -8.83 11.29
N VAL A 406 -23.96 -9.59 12.37
CA VAL A 406 -23.08 -10.78 12.39
C VAL A 406 -23.94 -12.04 12.39
N ARG A 407 -23.75 -12.89 11.37
CA ARG A 407 -24.47 -14.16 11.18
C ARG A 407 -23.50 -15.33 11.28
N GLN A 408 -23.87 -16.38 12.00
CA GLN A 408 -22.98 -17.50 12.29
C GLN A 408 -23.73 -18.83 12.19
N SER A 409 -23.06 -19.85 11.68
CA SER A 409 -23.57 -21.23 11.65
C SER A 409 -22.77 -22.17 12.57
N ALA A 410 -21.90 -21.63 13.44
CA ALA A 410 -20.93 -22.39 14.22
C ALA A 410 -21.37 -22.58 15.69
N THR A 411 -20.95 -23.67 16.32
CA THR A 411 -21.32 -24.08 17.70
C THR A 411 -20.80 -23.18 18.82
N ARG A 412 -19.88 -22.23 18.54
CA ARG A 412 -19.38 -21.23 19.50
C ARG A 412 -19.32 -19.86 18.85
N GLY A 413 -19.87 -18.85 19.54
CA GLY A 413 -19.94 -17.48 19.07
C GLY A 413 -18.58 -16.82 18.80
N VAL A 414 -18.56 -15.78 17.96
CA VAL A 414 -17.39 -14.89 17.80
C VAL A 414 -17.01 -14.20 19.09
N ARG A 415 -15.73 -13.85 19.22
CA ARG A 415 -15.26 -12.95 20.27
C ARG A 415 -15.62 -11.50 19.92
N ARG A 416 -16.12 -10.76 20.91
CA ARG A 416 -16.45 -9.33 20.79
C ARG A 416 -15.44 -8.42 21.47
N ASP A 417 -14.83 -8.88 22.56
CA ASP A 417 -13.71 -8.19 23.19
C ASP A 417 -12.39 -8.58 22.50
N CYS A 418 -11.95 -7.67 21.63
CA CYS A 418 -10.75 -7.86 20.83
C CYS A 418 -9.52 -7.19 21.42
N SER A 419 -9.65 -6.64 22.63
CA SER A 419 -8.57 -6.00 23.36
C SER A 419 -8.03 -6.92 24.47
N PRO A 420 -6.72 -6.92 24.73
CA PRO A 420 -5.66 -6.40 23.87
C PRO A 420 -5.51 -7.17 22.54
N PRO A 421 -5.24 -6.53 21.38
CA PRO A 421 -4.79 -7.26 20.20
C PRO A 421 -3.57 -8.15 20.48
N PRO A 422 -3.52 -9.36 19.88
CA PRO A 422 -2.35 -10.23 19.94
C PRO A 422 -1.07 -9.52 19.52
N ALA A 423 0.06 -9.96 20.05
CA ALA A 423 1.36 -9.37 19.74
C ALA A 423 1.73 -9.44 18.23
N TRP A 424 1.18 -10.36 17.44
CA TRP A 424 1.41 -10.35 15.98
C TRP A 424 0.58 -9.28 15.24
N THR A 425 -0.50 -8.78 15.86
CA THR A 425 -1.23 -7.57 15.40
C THR A 425 -0.74 -6.27 16.04
N ARG A 426 0.19 -6.37 17.00
CA ARG A 426 0.81 -5.22 17.66
C ARG A 426 2.29 -5.18 17.32
N PRO A 427 2.77 -4.21 16.53
CA PRO A 427 2.29 -2.81 16.61
C PRO A 427 2.18 -2.03 15.32
N LEU A 428 2.48 -2.65 14.19
CA LEU A 428 2.83 -1.95 12.96
C LEU A 428 2.03 -2.59 11.82
N ALA A 429 0.82 -3.07 12.12
CA ALA A 429 -0.02 -3.81 11.20
C ALA A 429 -0.56 -2.84 10.14
N GLY A 430 0.24 -2.61 9.10
CA GLY A 430 0.03 -1.65 8.04
C GLY A 430 1.23 -1.57 7.10
N LEU A 431 1.05 -0.74 6.08
CA LEU A 431 2.10 -0.23 5.22
C LEU A 431 2.36 1.21 5.69
N HIS A 432 3.58 1.54 6.10
CA HIS A 432 3.96 2.89 6.51
C HIS A 432 4.73 3.51 5.37
N ARG A 433 4.27 4.67 4.87
CA ARG A 433 4.90 5.37 3.74
C ARG A 433 5.63 6.59 4.24
N GLY A 434 6.79 6.85 3.66
CA GLY A 434 7.59 8.04 3.92
C GLY A 434 8.85 8.01 3.08
N ASP A 435 9.58 9.11 3.00
CA ASP A 435 10.94 9.14 2.45
C ASP A 435 11.94 8.73 3.54
N PHE A 436 12.07 7.42 3.77
CA PHE A 436 12.94 6.91 4.83
C PHE A 436 14.42 7.06 4.48
N ASN A 437 14.77 7.40 3.24
CA ASN A 437 16.15 7.43 2.74
C ASN A 437 16.65 8.79 2.21
N GLY A 438 15.78 9.79 2.18
CA GLY A 438 16.09 11.18 1.86
C GLY A 438 16.33 11.43 0.38
N ASP A 439 15.83 10.55 -0.50
CA ASP A 439 16.00 10.69 -1.95
C ASP A 439 14.79 11.36 -2.65
N GLY A 440 13.82 11.83 -1.86
CA GLY A 440 12.60 12.51 -2.29
C GLY A 440 11.54 11.56 -2.84
N ALA A 441 11.82 10.26 -2.92
CA ALA A 441 10.87 9.26 -3.39
C ALA A 441 10.16 8.60 -2.21
N GLU A 442 8.82 8.55 -2.25
CA GLU A 442 8.05 7.78 -1.28
C GLU A 442 8.48 6.30 -1.24
N ASP A 443 9.01 5.90 -0.09
CA ASP A 443 9.29 4.53 0.30
C ASP A 443 8.11 3.92 1.06
N PHE A 444 8.22 2.65 1.41
CA PHE A 444 7.39 2.10 2.47
C PHE A 444 8.07 1.03 3.31
N VAL A 445 7.67 0.96 4.58
CA VAL A 445 8.12 -0.03 5.54
C VAL A 445 6.94 -0.80 6.13
N HIS A 446 7.13 -2.08 6.36
CA HIS A 446 6.18 -2.89 7.12
C HIS A 446 6.91 -3.87 8.04
N HIS A 447 6.32 -4.13 9.20
CA HIS A 447 6.94 -5.01 10.18
C HIS A 447 6.64 -6.48 9.89
N VAL A 448 7.68 -7.29 9.86
CA VAL A 448 7.60 -8.75 9.69
C VAL A 448 7.94 -9.42 11.02
N ARG A 449 7.05 -10.30 11.49
CA ARG A 449 7.28 -11.12 12.69
C ARG A 449 7.15 -12.61 12.36
N PRO A 450 8.26 -13.30 12.09
CA PRO A 450 8.25 -14.76 11.95
C PRO A 450 7.91 -15.43 13.29
N ASP A 451 7.37 -16.65 13.27
CA ASP A 451 6.97 -17.38 14.49
C ASP A 451 8.17 -17.67 15.41
N ASP A 452 9.35 -17.98 14.84
CA ASP A 452 10.53 -18.45 15.57
C ASP A 452 11.74 -17.50 15.45
N ALA A 453 11.53 -16.22 15.16
CA ALA A 453 12.62 -15.24 15.02
C ALA A 453 12.24 -13.85 15.54
N ARG A 454 13.26 -13.04 15.83
CA ARG A 454 13.06 -11.61 16.09
C ARG A 454 12.41 -10.93 14.89
N GLY A 455 11.49 -10.02 15.18
CA GLY A 455 10.86 -9.18 14.17
C GLY A 455 11.87 -8.31 13.44
N TYR A 456 11.49 -7.81 12.28
CA TYR A 456 12.28 -6.88 11.49
C TYR A 456 11.38 -5.97 10.67
N TRP A 457 11.91 -4.82 10.27
CA TRP A 457 11.27 -3.94 9.32
C TRP A 457 11.67 -4.34 7.90
N ARG A 458 10.70 -4.59 7.04
CA ARG A 458 10.91 -4.73 5.60
C ARG A 458 10.75 -3.35 4.99
N ALA A 459 11.85 -2.76 4.56
CA ALA A 459 11.85 -1.50 3.83
C ALA A 459 11.82 -1.78 2.34
N HIS A 460 11.00 -1.04 1.61
CA HIS A 460 10.95 -0.96 0.16
C HIS A 460 11.30 0.47 -0.20
N LEU A 461 12.54 0.68 -0.63
CA LEU A 461 13.11 1.97 -0.93
C LEU A 461 12.91 2.26 -2.42
N SER A 462 12.14 3.29 -2.72
CA SER A 462 11.91 3.78 -4.05
C SER A 462 13.13 4.55 -4.56
N ALA A 463 13.33 4.56 -5.87
CA ALA A 463 14.23 5.51 -6.54
C ALA A 463 13.47 6.33 -7.60
N GLY A 464 12.13 6.30 -7.53
CA GLY A 464 11.24 6.84 -8.56
C GLY A 464 10.96 5.87 -9.72
N ASP A 465 11.67 4.74 -9.83
CA ASP A 465 11.54 3.78 -10.92
C ASP A 465 11.49 2.30 -10.47
N GLY A 466 11.01 2.06 -9.25
CA GLY A 466 10.90 0.73 -8.68
C GLY A 466 11.22 0.75 -7.20
N PHE A 467 11.29 -0.44 -6.59
CA PHE A 467 11.67 -0.60 -5.20
C PHE A 467 12.84 -1.55 -5.02
N THR A 468 13.82 -1.13 -4.22
CA THR A 468 14.80 -2.04 -3.63
C THR A 468 14.33 -2.44 -2.23
N SER A 469 14.37 -3.74 -1.92
CA SER A 469 13.92 -4.23 -0.61
C SER A 469 15.08 -4.50 0.35
N ALA A 470 15.03 -3.93 1.54
CA ALA A 470 16.01 -4.15 2.61
C ALA A 470 15.34 -4.75 3.86
N ARG A 471 16.17 -5.32 4.75
CA ARG A 471 15.73 -5.80 6.07
C ARG A 471 16.42 -4.94 7.12
N TRP A 472 15.64 -4.16 7.86
CA TRP A 472 16.12 -3.33 8.96
C TRP A 472 15.80 -3.98 10.32
N PRO A 473 16.69 -3.85 11.32
CA PRO A 473 16.41 -4.33 12.67
C PRO A 473 15.11 -3.73 13.22
N ALA A 474 14.35 -4.50 14.00
CA ALA A 474 13.16 -3.99 14.68
C ALA A 474 13.22 -4.35 16.17
N ASP A 475 13.06 -3.32 17.01
CA ASP A 475 12.82 -3.48 18.45
C ASP A 475 11.69 -2.56 18.95
N PRO A 476 10.47 -2.65 18.36
CA PRO A 476 9.39 -1.74 18.72
C PRO A 476 8.81 -2.16 20.07
N TYR A 477 8.91 -1.27 21.07
CA TYR A 477 8.32 -1.47 22.39
C TYR A 477 6.88 -0.96 22.46
N THR A 478 5.91 -1.86 22.31
CA THR A 478 4.55 -1.43 21.95
C THR A 478 3.46 -1.89 22.87
N SER A 479 2.32 -1.21 22.78
CA SER A 479 1.25 -1.33 23.75
C SER A 479 -0.13 -1.39 23.11
N ALA A 480 -1.16 -1.42 23.97
CA ALA A 480 -2.53 -1.24 23.51
C ALA A 480 -2.77 0.12 22.85
N ARG A 481 -2.00 1.15 23.22
CA ARG A 481 -2.10 2.50 22.64
C ARG A 481 -1.60 2.52 21.21
N THR A 482 -0.48 1.85 20.93
CA THR A 482 0.01 1.66 19.56
C THR A 482 -1.06 1.03 18.64
N SER A 483 -1.88 0.12 19.18
CA SER A 483 -2.97 -0.49 18.41
C SER A 483 -4.15 0.43 18.17
N ALA A 484 -4.36 1.39 19.08
CA ALA A 484 -5.47 2.33 19.05
C ALA A 484 -5.16 3.54 18.16
N TYR A 485 -3.92 4.01 18.14
CA TYR A 485 -3.51 5.23 17.45
C TYR A 485 -2.67 4.98 16.21
N GLY A 486 -2.16 3.76 16.03
CA GLY A 486 -1.29 3.42 14.91
C GLY A 486 0.12 3.96 15.10
N VAL A 487 0.78 4.16 13.97
CA VAL A 487 2.17 4.63 13.82
C VAL A 487 2.09 5.78 12.86
N GLN A 488 2.74 6.87 13.25
CA GLN A 488 2.84 8.11 12.52
C GLN A 488 4.19 8.12 11.81
N VAL A 489 4.21 8.67 10.60
CA VAL A 489 5.40 8.79 9.76
C VAL A 489 5.58 10.27 9.45
N GLY A 490 6.81 10.74 9.50
CA GLY A 490 7.17 12.13 9.23
C GLY A 490 8.60 12.45 9.69
N ASP A 491 9.17 13.53 9.20
CA ASP A 491 10.49 14.04 9.62
C ASP A 491 10.35 14.78 10.96
N PHE A 492 10.26 14.01 12.04
CA PHE A 492 10.03 14.58 13.36
C PHE A 492 11.29 15.25 13.92
N ASP A 493 12.50 14.83 13.52
CA ASP A 493 13.74 15.40 14.05
C ASP A 493 14.37 16.52 13.20
N GLY A 494 13.90 16.69 11.96
CA GLY A 494 14.29 17.76 11.03
C GLY A 494 15.57 17.44 10.24
N ASP A 495 15.92 16.16 10.11
CA ASP A 495 17.12 15.73 9.37
C ASP A 495 16.89 15.44 7.88
N GLY A 496 15.64 15.57 7.42
CA GLY A 496 15.20 15.34 6.05
C GLY A 496 14.84 13.88 5.76
N LEU A 497 14.78 13.00 6.77
CA LEU A 497 14.36 11.61 6.64
C LEU A 497 13.08 11.37 7.43
N ASP A 498 12.12 10.67 6.84
CA ASP A 498 10.93 10.29 7.58
C ASP A 498 11.25 9.25 8.66
N ASP A 499 10.64 9.42 9.82
CA ASP A 499 10.78 8.60 11.01
C ASP A 499 9.52 7.79 11.31
N LEU A 500 9.56 6.93 12.33
CA LEU A 500 8.36 6.23 12.81
C LEU A 500 8.07 6.52 14.28
N THR A 501 6.94 7.16 14.54
CA THR A 501 6.51 7.52 15.90
C THR A 501 5.23 6.78 16.30
N TYR A 502 5.15 6.31 17.53
CA TYR A 502 3.96 5.65 18.05
C TYR A 502 3.78 5.82 19.56
N ALA A 503 2.54 5.78 20.02
CA ALA A 503 2.23 5.81 21.46
C ALA A 503 2.51 4.45 22.10
N GLY A 504 3.31 4.45 23.17
CA GLY A 504 3.79 3.26 23.87
C GLY A 504 3.75 3.44 25.39
N TYR A 505 4.78 2.92 26.04
CA TYR A 505 5.09 3.24 27.42
C TYR A 505 6.61 3.48 27.58
N CYS A 506 6.97 4.34 28.52
CA CYS A 506 8.34 4.72 28.90
C CYS A 506 8.54 4.49 30.41
N GLY A 507 9.81 4.45 30.86
CA GLY A 507 10.17 4.27 32.28
C GLY A 507 9.31 3.23 33.01
N ASP A 508 8.69 3.65 34.12
CA ASP A 508 7.77 2.87 34.97
C ASP A 508 6.38 2.62 34.34
N ARG A 509 6.33 2.36 33.03
CA ARG A 509 5.12 2.17 32.22
C ARG A 509 4.23 3.42 32.11
N VAL A 510 4.85 4.60 32.08
CA VAL A 510 4.15 5.87 31.83
C VAL A 510 3.82 5.97 30.33
N PRO A 511 2.57 6.30 29.94
CA PRO A 511 2.22 6.53 28.54
C PRO A 511 3.07 7.65 27.93
N CYS A 512 3.69 7.37 26.78
CA CYS A 512 4.57 8.29 26.08
C CYS A 512 4.51 8.05 24.57
N TRP A 513 5.01 9.02 23.81
CA TRP A 513 5.43 8.81 22.43
C TRP A 513 6.81 8.18 22.41
N ARG A 514 7.01 7.28 21.44
CA ARG A 514 8.31 6.70 21.13
C ARG A 514 8.58 6.87 19.65
N MET A 515 9.82 7.18 19.30
CA MET A 515 10.23 7.38 17.91
C MET A 515 11.38 6.46 17.56
N HIS A 516 11.28 5.83 16.40
CA HIS A 516 12.39 5.22 15.69
C HIS A 516 12.93 6.22 14.67
N ARG A 517 14.16 6.69 14.91
CA ARG A 517 14.88 7.55 13.97
C ARG A 517 15.34 6.78 12.74
N SER A 518 15.10 7.29 11.55
CA SER A 518 15.68 6.76 10.32
C SER A 518 17.13 7.22 10.17
N THR A 519 17.97 6.36 9.57
CA THR A 519 19.34 6.73 9.18
C THR A 519 19.57 6.53 7.69
N GLY A 520 18.48 6.47 6.91
CA GLY A 520 18.48 6.13 5.49
C GLY A 520 18.73 4.66 5.15
N THR A 521 19.17 3.87 6.12
CA THR A 521 19.59 2.48 5.94
C THR A 521 19.09 1.54 7.03
N ARG A 522 18.51 2.09 8.10
CA ARG A 522 17.87 1.38 9.21
C ARG A 522 17.06 2.36 10.05
N PHE A 523 16.25 1.80 10.95
CA PHE A 523 15.73 2.52 12.11
C PHE A 523 16.61 2.28 13.34
N GLU A 524 16.90 3.34 14.09
CA GLU A 524 17.55 3.26 15.41
C GLU A 524 16.58 2.73 16.48
N PRO A 525 17.08 2.23 17.62
CA PRO A 525 16.21 1.82 18.73
C PRO A 525 15.30 2.95 19.19
N ALA A 526 14.04 2.64 19.51
CA ALA A 526 13.06 3.68 19.82
C ALA A 526 13.35 4.41 21.14
N THR A 527 13.50 5.72 21.07
CA THR A 527 13.69 6.62 22.23
C THR A 527 12.37 7.20 22.71
N GLU A 528 12.36 7.78 23.91
CA GLU A 528 11.22 8.51 24.45
C GLU A 528 11.13 9.90 23.81
N TRP A 529 9.94 10.27 23.34
CA TRP A 529 9.68 11.52 22.61
C TRP A 529 8.61 12.38 23.31
N GLY A 530 8.41 12.19 24.62
CA GLY A 530 7.49 13.01 25.42
C GLY A 530 6.18 12.31 25.78
N ALA A 531 5.36 13.02 26.56
CA ALA A 531 4.13 12.47 27.13
C ALA A 531 3.07 12.21 26.05
N ASP A 532 2.37 11.07 26.15
CA ASP A 532 1.19 10.79 25.31
C ASP A 532 0.00 11.62 25.81
N VAL A 533 -0.94 11.92 24.92
CA VAL A 533 -2.12 12.71 25.25
C VAL A 533 -3.24 11.85 25.85
N TYR A 534 -4.14 12.48 26.61
CA TYR A 534 -5.25 11.77 27.23
C TYR A 534 -6.28 11.29 26.18
N PRO A 535 -6.57 9.99 26.05
CA PRO A 535 -7.46 9.48 25.01
C PRO A 535 -8.90 10.02 25.12
N SER A 536 -9.45 10.59 24.04
CA SER A 536 -10.91 10.78 23.92
C SER A 536 -11.55 9.73 23.00
N GLY A 537 -12.89 9.72 22.92
CA GLY A 537 -13.59 8.94 21.90
C GLY A 537 -13.27 9.42 20.48
N GLU A 538 -13.07 10.72 20.31
CA GLU A 538 -12.67 11.34 19.04
C GLU A 538 -11.24 10.98 18.66
N THR A 539 -10.30 10.98 19.62
CA THR A 539 -8.90 10.58 19.37
C THR A 539 -8.82 9.15 18.84
N ARG A 540 -9.62 8.23 19.41
CA ARG A 540 -9.68 6.84 18.94
C ARG A 540 -10.39 6.69 17.59
N ARG A 541 -11.27 7.63 17.25
CA ARG A 541 -12.06 7.59 16.02
C ARG A 541 -11.28 8.15 14.83
N TYR A 542 -10.56 9.25 15.04
CA TYR A 542 -9.87 9.99 14.00
C TYR A 542 -8.36 9.73 13.98
N GLY A 543 -7.79 9.24 15.08
CA GLY A 543 -6.35 9.02 15.19
C GLY A 543 -5.57 10.30 15.42
N PHE A 544 -4.27 10.21 15.16
CA PHE A 544 -3.37 11.34 15.01
C PHE A 544 -3.04 11.48 13.53
N ALA A 545 -2.71 12.69 13.13
CA ALA A 545 -2.13 12.98 11.84
C ALA A 545 -0.78 13.68 12.04
N ALA A 546 0.14 13.47 11.11
CA ALA A 546 1.47 14.09 11.11
C ALA A 546 1.56 15.11 9.96
N GLY A 547 2.36 16.15 10.16
CA GLY A 547 2.63 17.25 9.23
C GLY A 547 3.30 18.43 9.94
N ASP A 548 3.91 19.35 9.19
CA ASP A 548 4.59 20.55 9.73
C ASP A 548 3.56 21.65 10.01
N PHE A 549 2.92 21.63 11.18
CA PHE A 549 1.82 22.54 11.47
C PHE A 549 2.31 23.91 11.92
N ASP A 550 3.53 24.03 12.47
CA ASP A 550 4.08 25.31 12.91
C ASP A 550 4.98 26.02 11.89
N GLY A 551 5.41 25.32 10.84
CA GLY A 551 6.20 25.83 9.72
C GLY A 551 7.69 25.87 10.01
N ASP A 552 8.17 25.10 10.99
CA ASP A 552 9.57 25.05 11.37
C ASP A 552 10.41 24.02 10.58
N GLY A 553 9.76 23.28 9.68
CA GLY A 553 10.35 22.27 8.82
C GLY A 553 10.42 20.88 9.45
N ARG A 554 9.79 20.66 10.60
CA ARG A 554 9.65 19.35 11.25
C ARG A 554 8.20 18.95 11.30
N ASP A 555 7.94 17.67 11.13
CA ASP A 555 6.59 17.15 11.32
C ASP A 555 6.22 17.16 12.80
N ASP A 556 4.98 17.54 13.09
CA ASP A 556 4.34 17.46 14.40
C ASP A 556 3.27 16.37 14.41
N LEU A 557 2.53 16.23 15.51
CA LEU A 557 1.29 15.46 15.52
C LEU A 557 0.09 16.30 15.96
N VAL A 558 -1.02 16.17 15.23
CA VAL A 558 -2.31 16.75 15.63
C VAL A 558 -3.36 15.67 15.86
N ALA A 559 -4.20 15.85 16.88
CA ALA A 559 -5.36 14.99 17.10
C ALA A 559 -6.55 15.75 17.67
N ARG A 560 -7.74 15.22 17.36
CA ARG A 560 -8.98 15.69 17.98
C ARG A 560 -9.20 15.01 19.33
N GLY A 561 -9.35 15.81 20.39
CA GLY A 561 -9.29 15.33 21.76
C GLY A 561 -10.09 16.15 22.76
N TYR A 562 -9.70 16.03 24.02
CA TYR A 562 -10.19 16.85 25.12
C TYR A 562 -9.03 17.67 25.69
N CYS A 563 -9.27 18.95 25.94
CA CYS A 563 -8.38 19.90 26.62
C CYS A 563 -8.96 20.27 27.98
N GLY A 564 -8.12 20.81 28.89
CA GLY A 564 -8.55 21.36 30.18
C GLY A 564 -9.68 20.59 30.87
N ASP A 565 -10.82 21.26 31.09
CA ASP A 565 -12.03 20.73 31.75
C ASP A 565 -12.83 19.69 30.93
N ARG A 566 -12.17 19.00 30.00
CA ARG A 566 -12.73 18.04 29.03
C ARG A 566 -13.54 18.67 27.90
N GLU A 567 -13.20 19.89 27.51
CA GLU A 567 -13.78 20.51 26.34
C GLU A 567 -13.19 19.92 25.06
N PRO A 568 -14.02 19.61 24.04
CA PRO A 568 -13.53 19.13 22.75
C PRO A 568 -12.62 20.17 22.06
N CYS A 569 -11.36 19.84 21.81
CA CYS A 569 -10.37 20.71 21.16
C CYS A 569 -9.47 19.94 20.17
N TRP A 570 -8.60 20.68 19.47
CA TRP A 570 -7.42 20.14 18.81
C TRP A 570 -6.24 20.12 19.78
N ARG A 571 -5.42 19.07 19.69
CA ARG A 571 -4.19 18.96 20.45
C ARG A 571 -3.04 18.70 19.52
N PHE A 572 -2.05 19.55 19.63
CA PHE A 572 -0.79 19.46 18.95
C PHE A 572 0.25 18.84 19.88
N GLN A 573 1.16 18.11 19.26
CA GLN A 573 2.39 17.61 19.84
C GLN A 573 3.48 18.18 18.93
N LEU A 574 3.86 19.43 19.18
CA LEU A 574 4.81 20.16 18.35
C LEU A 574 6.21 19.58 18.54
N SER A 575 6.94 19.37 17.45
CA SER A 575 8.27 18.80 17.49
C SER A 575 9.31 19.83 17.91
N THR A 576 10.14 19.42 18.88
CA THR A 576 11.32 20.19 19.29
C THR A 576 12.60 19.68 18.64
N GLY A 577 12.50 18.71 17.72
CA GLY A 577 13.63 17.98 17.13
C GLY A 577 14.25 16.90 18.04
N SER A 578 13.76 16.77 19.28
CA SER A 578 14.22 15.74 20.22
C SER A 578 13.11 15.18 21.12
N GLY A 579 11.86 15.54 20.83
CA GLY A 579 10.67 15.24 21.61
C GLY A 579 9.51 16.16 21.26
N PHE A 580 8.31 15.83 21.75
CA PHE A 580 7.11 16.62 21.54
C PHE A 580 6.76 17.50 22.74
N ALA A 581 6.34 18.73 22.44
CA ALA A 581 5.69 19.64 23.38
C ALA A 581 4.17 19.66 23.13
N ALA A 582 3.39 19.35 24.16
CA ALA A 582 1.93 19.38 24.05
C ALA A 582 1.43 20.83 24.01
N HIS A 583 0.60 21.13 23.01
CA HIS A 583 -0.06 22.41 22.85
C HIS A 583 -1.56 22.20 22.58
N ASP A 584 -2.41 22.88 23.34
CA ASP A 584 -3.87 22.77 23.22
C ASP A 584 -4.41 23.96 22.41
N ALA A 585 -5.04 23.69 21.27
CA ALA A 585 -5.63 24.71 20.41
C ALA A 585 -7.16 24.59 20.36
N GLY A 586 -7.83 25.75 20.33
CA GLY A 586 -9.28 25.91 20.52
C GLY A 586 -10.20 25.01 19.65
N GLY A 587 -11.47 24.97 20.02
CA GLY A 587 -12.46 24.04 19.48
C GLY A 587 -13.49 24.67 18.52
N ASP A 588 -13.28 24.53 17.20
CA ASP A 588 -14.38 24.64 16.23
C ASP A 588 -14.30 23.48 15.21
N ALA A 589 -14.36 22.24 15.69
CA ALA A 589 -14.52 21.09 14.80
C ALA A 589 -16.00 20.75 14.62
N ARG A 590 -16.57 21.08 13.45
CA ARG A 590 -17.97 20.75 13.12
C ARG A 590 -18.08 19.61 12.13
N LEU A 591 -18.24 18.40 12.63
CA LEU A 591 -18.32 17.19 11.83
C LEU A 591 -19.71 17.03 11.17
N GLY A 592 -19.74 16.42 9.98
CA GLY A 592 -20.98 16.09 9.26
C GLY A 592 -21.85 15.07 10.01
N ASP A 593 -23.10 14.88 9.57
CA ASP A 593 -24.16 14.05 10.18
C ASP A 593 -23.91 12.51 10.13
N GLY A 594 -22.65 12.08 10.18
CA GLY A 594 -22.25 10.67 10.19
C GLY A 594 -22.36 9.96 8.84
N ARG A 595 -22.93 10.63 7.81
CA ARG A 595 -23.00 10.12 6.43
C ARG A 595 -21.71 10.35 5.66
N VAL A 596 -20.96 11.40 6.01
CA VAL A 596 -19.63 11.67 5.44
C VAL A 596 -18.59 11.49 6.54
N THR A 597 -17.75 10.48 6.38
CA THR A 597 -16.67 10.13 7.31
C THR A 597 -15.35 10.29 6.59
N SER A 598 -14.85 11.51 6.52
CA SER A 598 -13.49 11.76 6.08
C SER A 598 -12.54 11.38 7.21
N GLU A 599 -11.45 10.70 6.86
CA GLU A 599 -10.18 10.85 7.60
C GLU A 599 -9.75 12.32 7.47
N PHE A 600 -8.98 12.82 8.44
CA PHE A 600 -8.36 14.13 8.30
C PHE A 600 -7.33 14.05 7.17
N MET A 601 -7.42 14.98 6.22
CA MET A 601 -6.43 15.12 5.15
C MET A 601 -5.49 16.24 5.55
N ILE A 602 -4.20 15.96 5.51
CA ILE A 602 -3.15 16.91 5.89
C ILE A 602 -2.50 17.47 4.64
N GLY A 603 -2.10 18.72 4.69
CA GLY A 603 -1.33 19.40 3.66
C GLY A 603 -1.53 20.90 3.70
N ASP A 604 -0.56 21.65 3.19
CA ASP A 604 -0.64 23.10 2.97
C ASP A 604 -1.73 23.46 1.94
N TYR A 605 -2.91 23.91 2.40
CA TYR A 605 -4.06 24.23 1.54
C TYR A 605 -4.15 25.72 1.16
N ASP A 606 -3.42 26.61 1.84
CA ASP A 606 -3.42 28.05 1.54
C ASP A 606 -2.09 28.59 0.98
N GLY A 607 -1.05 27.77 0.97
CA GLY A 607 0.27 28.04 0.40
C GLY A 607 1.19 28.82 1.33
N ASP A 608 0.95 28.84 2.63
CA ASP A 608 1.76 29.56 3.61
C ASP A 608 3.01 28.79 4.09
N GLY A 609 3.12 27.52 3.71
CA GLY A 609 4.22 26.63 4.06
C GLY A 609 3.96 25.75 5.29
N ARG A 610 2.80 25.86 5.94
CA ARG A 610 2.38 25.00 7.06
C ARG A 610 1.34 24.01 6.58
N ASP A 611 1.32 22.85 7.21
CA ASP A 611 0.31 21.85 6.96
C ASP A 611 -1.00 22.18 7.69
N ASP A 612 -2.11 21.93 7.01
CA ASP A 612 -3.46 22.21 7.49
C ASP A 612 -4.27 20.93 7.66
N VAL A 613 -5.45 21.03 8.29
CA VAL A 613 -6.40 19.91 8.40
C VAL A 613 -7.67 20.14 7.58
N ALA A 614 -7.91 19.28 6.58
CA ALA A 614 -9.14 19.28 5.79
C ALA A 614 -10.03 18.06 6.07
N TYR A 615 -11.34 18.28 6.14
CA TYR A 615 -12.35 17.21 6.20
C TYR A 615 -13.71 17.68 5.71
N PHE A 616 -14.61 16.73 5.41
CA PHE A 616 -15.98 17.05 5.04
C PHE A 616 -16.85 17.22 6.28
N GLY A 617 -17.35 18.43 6.52
CA GLY A 617 -18.03 18.82 7.74
C GLY A 617 -18.97 19.99 7.56
N ARG A 618 -19.71 20.35 8.61
CA ARG A 618 -20.60 21.50 8.59
C ARG A 618 -19.77 22.78 8.65
N CYS A 619 -20.01 23.69 7.72
CA CYS A 619 -19.18 24.89 7.59
C CYS A 619 -20.01 26.10 7.16
N GLY A 620 -19.68 27.27 7.71
CA GLY A 620 -20.40 28.52 7.50
C GLY A 620 -21.70 28.64 8.31
N ASP A 621 -22.37 29.78 8.16
CA ASP A 621 -23.58 30.14 8.93
C ASP A 621 -24.79 29.28 8.59
N ASP A 622 -24.85 28.74 7.36
CA ASP A 622 -25.91 27.82 6.94
C ASP A 622 -25.69 26.37 7.42
N ALA A 623 -24.55 26.10 8.07
CA ALA A 623 -24.11 24.81 8.57
C ALA A 623 -24.23 23.64 7.57
N ARG A 624 -24.14 23.90 6.26
CA ARG A 624 -24.16 22.84 5.24
C ARG A 624 -22.87 22.01 5.28
N THR A 625 -23.01 20.72 5.00
CA THR A 625 -21.85 19.82 4.89
C THR A 625 -21.08 20.11 3.61
N ARG A 626 -19.80 20.45 3.75
CA ARG A 626 -18.87 20.83 2.67
C ARG A 626 -17.43 20.57 3.12
N TRP A 627 -16.45 20.86 2.28
CA TRP A 627 -15.06 20.83 2.73
C TRP A 627 -14.82 21.96 3.73
N ARG A 628 -14.28 21.58 4.89
CA ARG A 628 -13.89 22.45 5.99
C ARG A 628 -12.40 22.29 6.18
N PHE A 629 -11.71 23.42 6.19
CA PHE A 629 -10.27 23.53 6.35
C PHE A 629 -10.01 24.22 7.67
N HIS A 630 -9.10 23.66 8.45
CA HIS A 630 -8.51 24.26 9.64
C HIS A 630 -7.10 24.61 9.21
N LEU A 631 -6.91 25.89 8.85
CA LEU A 631 -5.65 26.44 8.35
C LEU A 631 -4.75 26.75 9.54
N SER A 632 -3.54 26.22 9.55
CA SER A 632 -2.64 26.39 10.68
C SER A 632 -2.05 27.79 10.71
N ASP A 633 -2.01 28.42 11.88
CA ASP A 633 -1.24 29.65 12.12
C ASP A 633 0.04 29.39 12.94
N GLY A 634 0.30 28.11 13.23
CA GLY A 634 1.40 27.57 14.04
C GLY A 634 1.14 27.46 15.54
N ASP A 635 0.10 28.10 16.06
CA ASP A 635 -0.36 27.92 17.44
C ASP A 635 -1.75 27.26 17.49
N GLY A 636 -2.53 27.34 16.41
CA GLY A 636 -3.87 26.81 16.33
C GLY A 636 -4.40 26.78 14.90
N PHE A 637 -5.71 26.94 14.76
CA PHE A 637 -6.37 26.80 13.48
C PHE A 637 -7.39 27.90 13.22
N ASP A 638 -7.29 28.49 12.03
CA ASP A 638 -8.31 29.32 11.41
C ASP A 638 -9.22 28.51 10.50
N VAL A 639 -10.53 28.64 10.66
CA VAL A 639 -11.48 27.83 9.89
C VAL A 639 -11.83 28.51 8.57
N ARG A 640 -11.65 27.79 7.46
CA ARG A 640 -12.19 28.14 6.15
C ARG A 640 -13.15 27.08 5.62
N CYS A 641 -14.06 27.53 4.76
CA CYS A 641 -15.13 26.72 4.19
C CYS A 641 -15.07 26.76 2.67
N SER A 642 -15.27 25.62 2.02
CA SER A 642 -15.44 25.63 0.56
C SER A 642 -16.72 26.38 0.16
N PRO A 643 -16.72 27.08 -0.98
CA PRO A 643 -17.89 27.85 -1.45
C PRO A 643 -19.09 26.96 -1.81
N SER A 644 -18.91 25.66 -2.08
CA SER A 644 -20.00 24.70 -2.30
C SER A 644 -19.77 23.36 -1.57
N ALA A 645 -20.86 22.62 -1.33
CA ALA A 645 -20.84 21.23 -0.81
C ALA A 645 -20.31 20.21 -1.83
N THR A 646 -20.26 20.59 -3.10
CA THR A 646 -19.85 19.74 -4.22
C THR A 646 -18.65 20.37 -4.92
N LEU A 647 -17.46 19.92 -4.58
CA LEU A 647 -16.56 19.48 -5.65
C LEU A 647 -17.25 18.26 -6.25
N HIS A 648 -17.63 18.30 -7.54
CA HIS A 648 -18.21 17.15 -8.23
C HIS A 648 -17.39 15.89 -7.93
N PRO A 649 -17.98 14.68 -7.84
CA PRO A 649 -17.27 13.42 -7.62
C PRO A 649 -16.37 12.99 -8.80
N ARG A 650 -16.01 13.92 -9.69
CA ARG A 650 -14.75 13.77 -10.41
C ARG A 650 -13.70 13.71 -9.31
N ALA A 651 -13.05 12.56 -9.14
CA ALA A 651 -11.91 12.48 -8.25
C ALA A 651 -11.05 13.73 -8.48
N PRO A 652 -10.57 14.40 -7.43
CA PRO A 652 -9.51 15.36 -7.65
C PRO A 652 -8.47 14.63 -8.51
N LYS A 653 -8.05 15.19 -9.64
CA LYS A 653 -6.79 14.68 -10.21
C LYS A 653 -5.78 14.99 -9.13
N MET A 654 -5.44 13.98 -8.35
CA MET A 654 -4.30 13.97 -7.45
C MET A 654 -3.12 13.84 -8.40
N SER A 655 -2.55 14.98 -8.79
CA SER A 655 -1.24 14.96 -9.42
C SER A 655 -0.23 15.02 -8.29
N ARG A 656 0.51 13.93 -8.12
CA ARG A 656 1.76 13.93 -7.35
C ARG A 656 2.72 14.89 -8.05
N THR A 657 3.04 16.01 -7.40
CA THR A 657 4.17 16.82 -7.80
C THR A 657 5.46 16.09 -7.40
N ALA A 658 6.59 16.46 -8.00
CA ALA A 658 7.87 15.77 -7.80
C ALA A 658 8.40 15.79 -6.35
N ASP A 659 7.72 16.53 -5.46
CA ASP A 659 7.97 16.71 -4.03
C ASP A 659 6.96 15.96 -3.13
N GLY A 660 6.14 15.04 -3.66
CA GLY A 660 5.34 14.12 -2.85
C GLY A 660 4.04 14.68 -2.25
N ARG A 661 3.69 15.95 -2.46
CA ARG A 661 2.45 16.56 -1.91
C ARG A 661 1.19 16.23 -2.71
N PHE A 662 0.05 16.08 -2.02
CA PHE A 662 -1.26 15.79 -2.63
C PHE A 662 -2.06 17.07 -2.89
N TRP A 663 -2.17 17.50 -4.15
CA TRP A 663 -3.05 18.61 -4.53
C TRP A 663 -4.39 18.15 -5.13
N PRO A 664 -5.52 18.77 -4.76
CA PRO A 664 -6.71 18.79 -5.60
C PRO A 664 -6.51 19.78 -6.76
N SER A 665 -6.34 19.27 -7.97
CA SER A 665 -6.16 20.02 -9.24
C SER A 665 -7.24 21.04 -9.65
N ALA A 666 -8.18 21.38 -8.76
CA ALA A 666 -9.21 22.40 -9.00
C ALA A 666 -8.98 23.72 -8.24
N VAL A 667 -7.96 23.84 -7.39
CA VAL A 667 -7.57 25.13 -6.80
C VAL A 667 -6.55 25.79 -7.71
N GLY A 668 -7.02 26.29 -8.86
CA GLY A 668 -6.22 27.23 -9.63
C GLY A 668 -5.90 28.44 -8.75
N ARG A 669 -4.67 28.98 -8.89
CA ARG A 669 -4.22 30.26 -8.30
C ARG A 669 -5.26 31.36 -8.54
N ALA A 670 -6.23 31.48 -7.64
CA ALA A 670 -7.26 32.50 -7.68
C ALA A 670 -7.62 32.86 -6.23
N GLN A 671 -6.73 33.68 -5.65
CA GLN A 671 -7.00 34.67 -4.60
C GLN A 671 -8.08 34.29 -3.58
N LEU A 672 -7.64 33.67 -2.48
CA LEU A 672 -8.26 33.89 -1.17
C LEU A 672 -8.01 35.36 -0.79
N ARG A 673 -8.90 36.28 -1.18
CA ARG A 673 -8.89 37.67 -0.71
C ARG A 673 -9.92 37.84 0.41
N ASP A 674 -9.49 38.58 1.43
CA ASP A 674 -10.22 38.95 2.64
C ASP A 674 -11.69 39.29 2.40
N GLY A 675 -12.55 38.53 3.08
CA GLY A 675 -13.96 38.84 3.26
C GLY A 675 -14.19 39.64 4.53
N THR A 676 -13.54 40.79 4.69
CA THR A 676 -13.94 41.79 5.69
C THR A 676 -14.61 42.97 4.98
N GLN A 677 -15.93 42.89 4.78
CA GLN A 677 -16.74 44.09 4.50
C GLN A 677 -17.51 44.48 5.76
N ALA A 678 -17.04 45.57 6.37
CA ALA A 678 -17.78 46.34 7.36
C ALA A 678 -19.10 46.88 6.77
N PRO A 679 -20.16 47.06 7.57
CA PRO A 679 -21.45 47.51 7.06
C PRO A 679 -21.43 49.03 6.79
N SER A 680 -21.64 49.43 5.54
CA SER A 680 -21.94 50.83 5.20
C SER A 680 -23.42 51.11 5.48
N ARG A 681 -23.66 52.13 6.31
CA ARG A 681 -24.97 52.72 6.63
C ARG A 681 -25.79 53.05 5.37
N LYS A 682 -27.07 52.68 5.39
CA LYS A 682 -28.22 53.60 5.32
C LYS A 682 -29.38 53.01 6.10
#